data_AF-A0A1A0D3A0-F1
#
_entry.id   AF-A0A1A0D3A0-F1
#
_cell.length_a   1.000
_cell.length_b   1.000
_cell.length_c   1.000
_cell.angle_alpha   90.00
_cell.angle_beta   90.00
_cell.angle_gamma   90.00
#
_symmetry.space_group_name_H-M   'P 1'
#
loop_
_entity.id
_entity.type
_entity.pdbx_description
1 polymer ?
#
loop_
_entity_poly.entity_id
_entity_poly.type
_entity_poly.pdbx_seq_one_letter_code
_entity_poly.pdbx_strand_id
1 'polypeptide(L)'
;MDYDAILKNRQEVLDLVNAGKIQDAFLRIVDGAFIYSETDKECPHDVSVLQEKIIEGLIQHVTDENYRDIFIILNRIASFFGLSQRLCIEISLLNVTRKIDTDFQLQFLESLPAPIRQDPVIRLIEAETYRQAGNFIKALTIYNALPLRKSWWPFDGLWETLTRKLCCSLLEINSHFLKHQSLPPSGWNMEPHSLNALISGLIRPAGQDARSFRHEIEQIMWHTPVPNTDVGGLTISFLASHIKNLDADRGAIIFHLAVSFEKRNEIDTILQQEDYLVATLANHPLFIKYFDIFSQKHPSYRNKFLECLDIFLNSSFCREFQKGNMEAFKFSVLVNINVWATEVLSRYRKCLENSRIPGVPFLQQPRHAIFPEKGGENHLFIGVFGQMRDPRGSFSRIMQYLHNDTQHWRNEGKRVSIGISTWDQTGQKKIEDGSPASEFIHRLPAPLTRILSTFAIHTLADLRNRLPHTAEAIQQASYSNEQVSPELILDIAKENGFDPKDIFINISTENHYLDEIGREFRNFYKNAGSGVENQARMWHRIAALYDLARQATEASGMPIGTMALVRPDVLFEHSSLINLARETAALTLEGPAAVCDFDPQAYWIEGVGDRYFAGSARAVARAFDAKDLILQIIRDPILSTLYQDRPFWHRFAQTVFYESDTFLQSSTAIHMQFLRQNIQLEVLQDSLKKDYETITDTNLKDVIAQSISVS
;
A
#
# COMPACT_ATOMS: atom_id res chain seq x y z
N MET A 1 -15.29 35.71 54.16
CA MET A 1 -14.21 35.50 53.18
C MET A 1 -13.43 36.82 53.07
N ASP A 2 -12.11 36.82 53.14
CA ASP A 2 -11.29 38.04 52.99
C ASP A 2 -10.98 38.22 51.49
N TYR A 3 -11.78 39.05 50.83
CA TYR A 3 -11.71 39.27 49.39
C TYR A 3 -10.35 39.86 48.94
N ASP A 4 -9.79 40.78 49.73
CA ASP A 4 -8.55 41.47 49.41
C ASP A 4 -7.34 40.52 49.49
N ALA A 5 -7.37 39.58 50.44
CA ALA A 5 -6.35 38.53 50.53
C ALA A 5 -6.37 37.58 49.32
N ILE A 6 -7.56 37.27 48.79
CA ILE A 6 -7.72 36.43 47.60
C ILE A 6 -7.20 37.14 46.36
N LEU A 7 -7.60 38.41 46.14
CA LEU A 7 -7.11 39.20 45.00
C LEU A 7 -5.59 39.34 45.02
N LYS A 8 -5.00 39.66 46.18
CA LYS A 8 -3.55 39.77 46.33
C LYS A 8 -2.83 38.47 46.00
N ASN A 9 -3.34 37.34 46.50
CA ASN A 9 -2.76 36.04 46.20
C ASN A 9 -2.86 35.70 44.70
N ARG A 10 -4.00 35.99 44.04
CA ARG A 10 -4.18 35.73 42.61
C ARG A 10 -3.29 36.61 41.74
N GLN A 11 -3.09 37.86 42.11
CA GLN A 11 -2.14 38.74 41.41
C GLN A 11 -0.71 38.23 41.54
N GLU A 12 -0.28 37.81 42.75
CA GLU A 12 1.05 37.23 42.97
C GLU A 12 1.28 35.93 42.16
N VAL A 13 0.25 35.09 42.04
CA VAL A 13 0.30 33.87 41.21
C VAL A 13 0.43 34.22 39.73
N LEU A 14 -0.35 35.19 39.24
CA LEU A 14 -0.28 35.65 37.85
C LEU A 14 1.11 36.21 37.51
N ASP A 15 1.70 36.99 38.42
CA ASP A 15 3.04 37.55 38.25
C ASP A 15 4.11 36.45 38.15
N LEU A 16 3.98 35.38 38.96
CA LEU A 16 4.87 34.21 38.91
C LEU A 16 4.70 33.40 37.61
N VAL A 17 3.47 33.21 37.14
CA VAL A 17 3.18 32.54 35.86
C VAL A 17 3.76 33.32 34.70
N ASN A 18 3.55 34.63 34.63
CA ASN A 18 4.10 35.49 33.57
C ASN A 18 5.64 35.54 33.59
N ALA A 19 6.26 35.27 34.73
CA ALA A 19 7.71 35.14 34.87
C ALA A 19 8.24 33.73 34.55
N GLY A 20 7.39 32.79 34.14
CA GLY A 20 7.75 31.40 33.83
C GLY A 20 8.06 30.53 35.06
N LYS A 21 7.78 31.00 36.28
CA LYS A 21 8.06 30.29 37.54
C LYS A 21 6.90 29.40 37.96
N ILE A 22 6.61 28.39 37.13
CA ILE A 22 5.40 27.57 37.24
C ILE A 22 5.28 26.83 38.59
N GLN A 23 6.39 26.28 39.09
CA GLN A 23 6.39 25.52 40.35
C GLN A 23 6.16 26.41 41.58
N ASP A 24 6.75 27.62 41.58
CA ASP A 24 6.55 28.61 42.64
C ASP A 24 5.11 29.14 42.64
N ALA A 25 4.56 29.38 41.44
CA ALA A 25 3.17 29.77 41.27
C ALA A 25 2.22 28.69 41.83
N PHE A 26 2.51 27.40 41.58
CA PHE A 26 1.71 26.30 42.09
C PHE A 26 1.73 26.19 43.62
N LEU A 27 2.92 26.23 44.23
CA LEU A 27 3.05 26.24 45.69
C LEU A 27 2.26 27.41 46.29
N ARG A 28 2.34 28.59 45.67
CA ARG A 28 1.62 29.79 46.11
C ARG A 28 0.09 29.67 45.98
N ILE A 29 -0.40 28.90 44.99
CA ILE A 29 -1.82 28.56 44.85
C ILE A 29 -2.25 27.59 45.95
N VAL A 30 -1.47 26.54 46.21
CA VAL A 30 -1.81 25.47 47.18
C VAL A 30 -1.74 25.95 48.62
N ASP A 31 -0.72 26.76 48.96
CA ASP A 31 -0.53 27.32 50.30
C ASP A 31 -1.57 28.41 50.63
N GLY A 32 -2.25 28.96 49.61
CA GLY A 32 -3.40 29.84 49.78
C GLY A 32 -4.64 29.03 50.15
N ALA A 33 -4.88 28.79 51.45
CA ALA A 33 -6.00 28.01 51.99
C ALA A 33 -7.39 28.68 51.81
N PHE A 34 -7.80 28.99 50.58
CA PHE A 34 -9.10 29.57 50.26
C PHE A 34 -9.82 28.69 49.23
N ILE A 35 -10.52 27.67 49.72
CA ILE A 35 -11.37 26.79 48.90
C ILE A 35 -12.73 27.48 48.80
N TYR A 36 -13.18 27.78 47.57
CA TYR A 36 -14.56 28.22 47.35
C TYR A 36 -15.49 27.03 47.64
N SER A 37 -16.43 27.17 48.58
CA SER A 37 -17.41 26.12 48.84
C SER A 37 -18.55 26.23 47.82
N GLU A 38 -19.16 25.12 47.41
CA GLU A 38 -20.35 25.12 46.54
C GLU A 38 -21.54 25.92 47.14
N THR A 39 -21.48 26.27 48.42
CA THR A 39 -22.47 27.09 49.11
C THR A 39 -22.26 28.61 48.98
N ASP A 40 -21.11 29.06 48.47
CA ASP A 40 -20.81 30.47 48.28
C ASP A 40 -21.36 30.96 46.93
N LYS A 41 -22.42 31.77 46.97
CA LYS A 41 -23.05 32.35 45.78
C LYS A 41 -22.11 33.37 45.14
N GLU A 42 -21.51 32.93 44.04
CA GLU A 42 -20.74 33.68 43.02
C GLU A 42 -19.31 34.10 43.44
N CYS A 43 -18.35 33.75 42.59
CA CYS A 43 -16.98 34.26 42.60
C CYS A 43 -17.01 35.73 42.13
N PRO A 44 -16.44 36.69 42.88
CA PRO A 44 -16.39 38.07 42.44
C PRO A 44 -15.67 38.21 41.09
N HIS A 45 -16.18 39.11 40.25
CA HIS A 45 -15.75 39.27 38.86
C HIS A 45 -14.24 39.45 38.71
N ASP A 46 -13.60 40.27 39.55
CA ASP A 46 -12.16 40.56 39.43
C ASP A 46 -11.27 39.34 39.72
N VAL A 47 -11.70 38.47 40.63
CA VAL A 47 -11.02 37.19 40.92
C VAL A 47 -11.16 36.27 39.71
N SER A 48 -12.34 36.21 39.08
CA SER A 48 -12.57 35.44 37.86
C SER A 48 -11.72 35.95 36.68
N VAL A 49 -11.55 37.26 36.51
CA VAL A 49 -10.70 37.83 35.45
C VAL A 49 -9.22 37.49 35.68
N LEU A 50 -8.73 37.58 36.92
CA LEU A 50 -7.35 37.19 37.23
C LEU A 50 -7.12 35.69 37.04
N GLN A 51 -8.11 34.86 37.33
CA GLN A 51 -8.05 33.41 37.10
C GLN A 51 -7.95 33.04 35.62
N GLU A 52 -8.75 33.68 34.76
CA GLU A 52 -8.65 33.49 33.30
C GLU A 52 -7.24 33.83 32.80
N LYS A 53 -6.67 34.95 33.27
CA LYS A 53 -5.30 35.36 32.91
C LYS A 53 -4.23 34.39 33.39
N ILE A 54 -4.39 33.81 34.58
CA ILE A 54 -3.46 32.79 35.10
C ILE A 54 -3.49 31.55 34.19
N ILE A 55 -4.67 31.09 33.79
CA ILE A 55 -4.83 29.90 32.95
C ILE A 55 -4.29 30.18 31.54
N GLU A 56 -4.62 31.32 30.94
CA GLU A 56 -4.07 31.73 29.65
C GLU A 56 -2.53 31.82 29.69
N GLY A 57 -1.96 32.37 30.77
CA GLY A 57 -0.52 32.41 31.00
C GLY A 57 0.10 31.01 31.15
N LEU A 58 -0.55 30.12 31.89
CA LEU A 58 -0.10 28.73 32.05
C LEU A 58 -0.09 27.98 30.72
N ILE A 59 -1.14 28.13 29.90
CA ILE A 59 -1.24 27.53 28.57
C ILE A 59 -0.12 28.06 27.64
N GLN A 60 0.19 29.35 27.70
CA GLN A 60 1.26 29.97 26.90
C GLN A 60 2.67 29.48 27.26
N HIS A 61 2.88 28.98 28.49
CA HIS A 61 4.16 28.48 28.97
C HIS A 61 4.31 26.95 28.91
N VAL A 62 3.37 26.24 28.25
CA VAL A 62 3.45 24.79 28.05
C VAL A 62 4.60 24.41 27.10
N THR A 63 5.47 23.53 27.57
CA THR A 63 6.55 22.88 26.81
C THR A 63 6.44 21.36 26.93
N ASP A 64 7.17 20.62 26.08
CA ASP A 64 7.20 19.15 26.14
C ASP A 64 7.80 18.60 27.46
N GLU A 65 8.50 19.43 28.24
CA GLU A 65 9.14 19.03 29.51
C GLU A 65 8.25 19.30 30.73
N ASN A 66 7.46 20.38 30.71
CA ASN A 66 6.67 20.83 31.87
C ASN A 66 5.15 20.60 31.71
N TYR A 67 4.70 20.08 30.56
CA TYR A 67 3.27 19.97 30.26
C TYR A 67 2.50 19.16 31.31
N ARG A 68 3.12 18.11 31.87
CA ARG A 68 2.43 17.22 32.82
C ARG A 68 2.12 17.95 34.11
N ASP A 69 3.10 18.71 34.59
CA ASP A 69 2.97 19.53 35.79
C ASP A 69 1.96 20.65 35.55
N ILE A 70 2.05 21.35 34.42
CA ILE A 70 1.06 22.39 34.05
C ILE A 70 -0.35 21.81 33.95
N PHE A 71 -0.53 20.64 33.35
CA PHE A 71 -1.83 19.98 33.28
C PHE A 71 -2.39 19.64 34.67
N ILE A 72 -1.56 19.09 35.56
CA ILE A 72 -1.95 18.81 36.95
C ILE A 72 -2.34 20.10 37.68
N ILE A 73 -1.59 21.18 37.46
CA ILE A 73 -1.86 22.50 38.03
C ILE A 73 -3.20 23.04 37.52
N LEU A 74 -3.43 23.04 36.21
CA LEU A 74 -4.66 23.52 35.58
C LEU A 74 -5.90 22.76 36.07
N ASN A 75 -5.84 21.44 36.12
CA ASN A 75 -6.91 20.60 36.67
C ASN A 75 -7.18 20.89 38.15
N ARG A 76 -6.14 21.17 38.96
CA ARG A 76 -6.32 21.53 40.38
C ARG A 76 -6.95 22.90 40.53
N ILE A 77 -6.48 23.90 39.79
CA ILE A 77 -7.07 25.26 39.80
C ILE A 77 -8.56 25.19 39.47
N ALA A 78 -8.94 24.33 38.52
CA ALA A 78 -10.32 24.11 38.14
C ALA A 78 -11.20 23.57 39.29
N SER A 79 -10.68 22.62 40.07
CA SER A 79 -11.37 22.01 41.23
C SER A 79 -11.59 22.96 42.41
N PHE A 80 -10.84 24.06 42.51
CA PHE A 80 -10.85 24.94 43.69
C PHE A 80 -11.75 26.17 43.57
N PHE A 81 -12.16 26.58 42.36
CA PHE A 81 -12.61 27.97 42.14
C PHE A 81 -13.86 28.18 41.29
N GLY A 82 -14.51 27.10 40.82
CA GLY A 82 -15.65 27.22 39.91
C GLY A 82 -15.21 27.55 38.48
N LEU A 83 -15.85 26.92 37.50
CA LEU A 83 -15.34 26.85 36.13
C LEU A 83 -16.27 27.53 35.13
N SER A 84 -15.68 28.28 34.20
CA SER A 84 -16.37 28.62 32.95
C SER A 84 -16.23 27.46 31.96
N GLN A 85 -17.27 27.25 31.15
CA GLN A 85 -17.29 26.19 30.15
C GLN A 85 -16.09 26.26 29.18
N ARG A 86 -15.68 27.47 28.78
CA ARG A 86 -14.52 27.70 27.89
C ARG A 86 -13.24 27.09 28.48
N LEU A 87 -12.96 27.34 29.76
CA LEU A 87 -11.75 26.86 30.42
C LEU A 87 -11.74 25.33 30.54
N CYS A 88 -12.89 24.72 30.86
CA CYS A 88 -13.01 23.25 30.87
C CYS A 88 -12.67 22.63 29.51
N ILE A 89 -13.09 23.26 28.41
CA ILE A 89 -12.80 22.80 27.06
C ILE A 89 -11.29 22.92 26.78
N GLU A 90 -10.67 24.07 27.07
CA GLU A 90 -9.24 24.31 26.81
C GLU A 90 -8.34 23.33 27.58
N ILE A 91 -8.59 23.15 28.89
CA ILE A 91 -7.83 22.21 29.74
C ILE A 91 -7.99 20.78 29.24
N SER A 92 -9.22 20.37 28.88
CA SER A 92 -9.49 19.01 28.45
C SER A 92 -8.93 18.70 27.06
N LEU A 93 -8.93 19.67 26.14
CA LEU A 93 -8.31 19.54 24.82
C LEU A 93 -6.79 19.43 24.90
N LEU A 94 -6.15 20.24 25.75
CA LEU A 94 -4.71 20.20 25.97
C LEU A 94 -4.28 18.78 26.34
N ASN A 95 -5.05 18.13 27.21
CA ASN A 95 -4.78 16.76 27.60
C ASN A 95 -5.06 15.74 26.51
N VAL A 96 -6.26 15.75 25.91
CA VAL A 96 -6.62 14.79 24.84
C VAL A 96 -5.61 14.80 23.69
N THR A 97 -5.05 15.96 23.37
CA THR A 97 -4.04 16.10 22.31
C THR A 97 -2.71 15.43 22.68
N ARG A 98 -2.34 15.43 23.97
CA ARG A 98 -1.03 14.98 24.47
C ARG A 98 -1.07 13.64 25.21
N LYS A 99 -2.25 13.09 25.50
CA LYS A 99 -2.51 11.81 26.19
C LYS A 99 -1.88 11.72 27.59
N ILE A 100 -2.12 12.73 28.42
CA ILE A 100 -1.46 12.95 29.69
C ILE A 100 -2.36 12.47 30.83
N ASP A 101 -2.01 11.38 31.52
CA ASP A 101 -2.72 10.99 32.75
C ASP A 101 -4.26 10.92 32.55
N THR A 102 -4.69 10.06 31.64
CA THR A 102 -6.10 9.92 31.22
C THR A 102 -7.04 9.64 32.38
N ASP A 103 -6.56 8.92 33.40
CA ASP A 103 -7.34 8.62 34.61
C ASP A 103 -7.66 9.89 35.39
N PHE A 104 -6.67 10.77 35.54
CA PHE A 104 -6.87 12.06 36.21
C PHE A 104 -7.80 12.99 35.41
N GLN A 105 -7.76 12.93 34.07
CA GLN A 105 -8.71 13.66 33.23
C GLN A 105 -10.15 13.17 33.41
N LEU A 106 -10.35 11.86 33.48
CA LEU A 106 -11.67 11.29 33.68
C LEU A 106 -12.24 11.71 35.04
N GLN A 107 -11.42 11.71 36.09
CA GLN A 107 -11.82 12.23 37.41
C GLN A 107 -12.24 13.70 37.33
N PHE A 108 -11.48 14.52 36.60
CA PHE A 108 -11.82 15.93 36.37
C PHE A 108 -13.14 16.11 35.61
N LEU A 109 -13.33 15.40 34.49
CA LEU A 109 -14.56 15.47 33.71
C LEU A 109 -15.78 14.97 34.50
N GLU A 110 -15.60 13.96 35.35
CA GLU A 110 -16.64 13.43 36.22
C GLU A 110 -17.03 14.38 37.34
N SER A 111 -16.12 15.25 37.80
CA SER A 111 -16.36 16.24 38.85
C SER A 111 -16.97 17.56 38.34
N LEU A 112 -17.08 17.76 37.03
CA LEU A 112 -17.67 18.98 36.46
C LEU A 112 -19.15 19.14 36.83
N PRO A 113 -19.62 20.38 37.10
CA PRO A 113 -21.03 20.66 37.32
C PRO A 113 -21.91 20.21 36.16
N ALA A 114 -23.12 19.71 36.46
CA ALA A 114 -24.03 19.14 35.46
C ALA A 114 -24.26 20.05 34.22
N PRO A 115 -24.45 21.38 34.34
CA PRO A 115 -24.63 22.25 33.17
C PRO A 115 -23.42 22.27 32.21
N ILE A 116 -22.19 22.21 32.73
CA ILE A 116 -20.96 22.21 31.94
C ILE A 116 -20.68 20.81 31.40
N ARG A 117 -20.89 19.78 32.22
CA ARG A 117 -20.66 18.39 31.82
C ARG A 117 -21.58 17.94 30.68
N GLN A 118 -22.82 18.44 30.64
CA GLN A 118 -23.77 18.13 29.57
C GLN A 118 -23.53 18.92 28.29
N ASP A 119 -22.57 19.83 28.26
CA ASP A 119 -22.21 20.52 27.02
C ASP A 119 -21.72 19.51 25.96
N PRO A 120 -22.23 19.57 24.72
CA PRO A 120 -21.87 18.61 23.68
C PRO A 120 -20.37 18.55 23.35
N VAL A 121 -19.61 19.64 23.51
CA VAL A 121 -18.16 19.63 23.25
C VAL A 121 -17.43 18.94 24.40
N ILE A 122 -17.83 19.22 25.65
CA ILE A 122 -17.29 18.51 26.83
C ILE A 122 -17.60 17.00 26.73
N ARG A 123 -18.82 16.62 26.31
CA ARG A 123 -19.20 15.22 26.09
C ARG A 123 -18.41 14.56 24.95
N LEU A 124 -18.10 15.31 23.88
CA LEU A 124 -17.24 14.83 22.80
C LEU A 124 -15.81 14.55 23.31
N ILE A 125 -15.27 15.46 24.12
CA ILE A 125 -13.96 15.30 24.74
C ILE A 125 -13.97 14.12 25.74
N GLU A 126 -15.02 13.99 26.55
CA GLU A 126 -15.22 12.88 27.49
C GLU A 126 -15.23 11.53 26.77
N ALA A 127 -15.92 11.42 25.63
CA ALA A 127 -15.91 10.22 24.82
C ALA A 127 -14.51 9.88 24.28
N GLU A 128 -13.74 10.86 23.81
CA GLU A 128 -12.37 10.65 23.35
C GLU A 128 -11.42 10.27 24.50
N THR A 129 -11.55 10.89 25.69
CA THR A 129 -10.74 10.52 26.86
C THR A 129 -11.02 9.07 27.28
N TYR A 130 -12.27 8.63 27.36
CA TYR A 130 -12.59 7.22 27.64
C TYR A 130 -12.03 6.27 26.58
N ARG A 131 -12.06 6.68 25.30
CA ARG A 131 -11.47 5.88 24.21
C ARG A 131 -9.95 5.78 24.36
N GLN A 132 -9.26 6.86 24.72
CA GLN A 132 -7.81 6.87 24.96
C GLN A 132 -7.43 6.01 26.17
N ALA A 133 -8.27 5.98 27.19
CA ALA A 133 -8.13 5.10 28.37
C ALA A 133 -8.48 3.62 28.09
N GLY A 134 -8.87 3.26 26.85
CA GLY A 134 -9.24 1.90 26.47
C GLY A 134 -10.67 1.48 26.84
N ASN A 135 -11.50 2.38 27.35
CA ASN A 135 -12.90 2.10 27.69
C ASN A 135 -13.85 2.42 26.52
N PHE A 136 -13.80 1.58 25.49
CA PHE A 136 -14.55 1.78 24.25
C PHE A 136 -16.08 1.76 24.43
N ILE A 137 -16.61 0.94 25.34
CA ILE A 137 -18.07 0.83 25.59
C ILE A 137 -18.62 2.15 26.13
N LYS A 138 -17.93 2.76 27.11
CA LYS A 138 -18.36 4.03 27.69
C LYS A 138 -18.20 5.18 26.71
N ALA A 139 -17.11 5.19 25.94
CA ALA A 139 -16.90 6.14 24.85
C ALA A 139 -18.04 6.07 23.81
N LEU A 140 -18.44 4.87 23.38
CA LEU A 140 -19.57 4.66 22.46
C LEU A 140 -20.90 5.15 23.02
N THR A 141 -21.16 4.86 24.29
CA THR A 141 -22.41 5.28 24.95
C THR A 141 -22.52 6.80 24.96
N ILE A 142 -21.43 7.50 25.26
CA ILE A 142 -21.39 8.96 25.26
C ILE A 142 -21.51 9.51 23.84
N TYR A 143 -20.76 8.94 22.89
CA TYR A 143 -20.77 9.34 21.48
C TYR A 143 -22.18 9.24 20.87
N ASN A 144 -22.91 8.15 21.13
CA ASN A 144 -24.28 7.95 20.64
C ASN A 144 -25.30 8.90 21.27
N ALA A 145 -24.97 9.51 22.41
CA ALA A 145 -25.80 10.51 23.06
C ALA A 145 -25.49 11.95 22.60
N LEU A 146 -24.47 12.15 21.75
CA LEU A 146 -24.15 13.47 21.20
C LEU A 146 -25.25 13.92 20.22
N PRO A 147 -25.60 15.22 20.22
CA PRO A 147 -26.56 15.75 19.26
C PRO A 147 -26.02 15.69 17.83
N LEU A 148 -26.89 15.39 16.87
CA LEU A 148 -26.57 15.48 15.44
C LEU A 148 -26.30 16.95 15.07
N ARG A 149 -25.10 17.23 14.55
CA ARG A 149 -24.67 18.58 14.13
C ARG A 149 -24.21 18.55 12.68
N LYS A 150 -24.46 19.65 11.95
CA LYS A 150 -23.97 19.84 10.57
C LYS A 150 -22.45 20.04 10.51
N SER A 151 -21.86 20.58 11.57
CA SER A 151 -20.41 20.74 11.75
C SER A 151 -20.09 20.80 13.25
N TRP A 152 -18.89 20.32 13.58
CA TRP A 152 -18.31 20.41 14.92
C TRP A 152 -17.26 21.52 15.03
N TRP A 153 -17.13 22.40 14.03
CA TRP A 153 -16.12 23.47 13.98
C TRP A 153 -16.05 24.27 15.30
N PRO A 154 -14.85 24.50 15.86
CA PRO A 154 -13.52 24.11 15.33
C PRO A 154 -13.06 22.69 15.70
N PHE A 155 -13.92 21.86 16.29
CA PHE A 155 -13.59 20.52 16.82
C PHE A 155 -13.81 19.38 15.81
N ASP A 156 -13.93 19.66 14.51
CA ASP A 156 -14.18 18.64 13.48
C ASP A 156 -13.10 17.53 13.51
N GLY A 157 -11.82 17.89 13.67
CA GLY A 157 -10.73 16.90 13.72
C GLY A 157 -10.80 15.95 14.92
N LEU A 158 -11.30 16.43 16.07
CA LEU A 158 -11.54 15.60 17.26
C LEU A 158 -12.70 14.64 17.01
N TRP A 159 -13.83 15.14 16.49
CA TRP A 159 -14.99 14.33 16.16
C TRP A 159 -14.69 13.27 15.12
N GLU A 160 -13.97 13.60 14.04
CA GLU A 160 -13.56 12.65 13.00
C GLU A 160 -12.65 11.56 13.56
N THR A 161 -11.67 11.93 14.40
CA THR A 161 -10.74 10.99 15.01
C THR A 161 -11.46 10.00 15.91
N LEU A 162 -12.35 10.51 16.78
CA LEU A 162 -13.16 9.71 17.68
C LEU A 162 -14.07 8.76 16.89
N THR A 163 -14.85 9.30 15.94
CA THR A 163 -15.78 8.53 15.09
C THR A 163 -15.06 7.39 14.40
N ARG A 164 -13.94 7.68 13.72
CA ARG A 164 -13.14 6.66 13.03
C ARG A 164 -12.70 5.57 13.99
N LYS A 165 -12.11 5.93 15.12
CA LYS A 165 -11.55 4.95 16.07
C LYS A 165 -12.65 4.12 16.74
N LEU A 166 -13.81 4.71 17.06
CA LEU A 166 -14.95 3.97 17.59
C LEU A 166 -15.55 3.03 16.54
N CYS A 167 -15.64 3.45 15.27
CA CYS A 167 -16.06 2.58 14.16
C CYS A 167 -15.09 1.40 13.98
N CYS A 168 -13.77 1.62 14.02
CA CYS A 168 -12.78 0.54 14.01
C CYS A 168 -12.99 -0.45 15.16
N SER A 169 -13.14 0.06 16.39
CA SER A 169 -13.36 -0.80 17.56
C SER A 169 -14.70 -1.54 17.51
N LEU A 170 -15.77 -0.93 16.99
CA LEU A 170 -17.05 -1.62 16.76
C LEU A 170 -16.92 -2.74 15.72
N LEU A 171 -16.16 -2.51 14.64
CA LEU A 171 -15.86 -3.54 13.65
C LEU A 171 -15.06 -4.69 14.30
N GLU A 172 -14.06 -4.39 15.13
CA GLU A 172 -13.29 -5.39 15.88
C GLU A 172 -14.14 -6.18 16.89
N ILE A 173 -14.96 -5.51 17.71
CA ILE A 173 -15.85 -6.14 18.70
C ILE A 173 -16.84 -7.07 18.00
N ASN A 174 -17.48 -6.60 16.92
CA ASN A 174 -18.36 -7.44 16.12
C ASN A 174 -17.61 -8.63 15.52
N SER A 175 -16.34 -8.47 15.12
CA SER A 175 -15.53 -9.59 14.61
C SER A 175 -15.18 -10.63 15.69
N HIS A 176 -14.93 -10.22 16.93
CA HIS A 176 -14.68 -11.12 18.05
C HIS A 176 -15.94 -11.92 18.41
N PHE A 177 -17.09 -11.24 18.41
CA PHE A 177 -18.38 -11.90 18.54
C PHE A 177 -18.60 -12.93 17.42
N LEU A 178 -18.32 -12.57 16.16
CA LEU A 178 -18.45 -13.47 15.00
C LEU A 178 -17.45 -14.65 15.04
N LYS A 179 -16.22 -14.45 15.52
CA LYS A 179 -15.25 -15.55 15.75
C LYS A 179 -15.68 -16.53 16.82
N HIS A 180 -16.46 -16.09 17.81
CA HIS A 180 -17.04 -16.98 18.82
C HIS A 180 -18.29 -17.72 18.33
N GLN A 181 -18.82 -17.33 17.17
CA GLN A 181 -19.98 -17.96 16.51
C GLN A 181 -19.59 -18.95 15.41
N SER A 182 -18.31 -19.06 15.03
CA SER A 182 -17.88 -19.89 13.90
C SER A 182 -17.82 -21.40 14.24
N LEU A 183 -18.98 -22.06 14.19
CA LEU A 183 -19.22 -23.48 13.86
C LEU A 183 -20.74 -23.68 13.56
N PRO A 184 -21.12 -24.58 12.64
CA PRO A 184 -21.26 -24.45 11.17
C PRO A 184 -22.63 -23.83 10.71
N PRO A 185 -23.02 -23.95 9.42
CA PRO A 185 -23.20 -22.90 8.42
C PRO A 185 -24.58 -22.20 8.41
N SER A 186 -25.25 -22.05 9.55
CA SER A 186 -26.55 -21.36 9.63
C SER A 186 -26.66 -20.51 10.89
N GLY A 187 -26.01 -19.36 10.91
CA GLY A 187 -26.05 -18.51 12.09
C GLY A 187 -25.57 -17.09 11.83
N TRP A 188 -26.54 -16.19 11.65
CA TRP A 188 -26.43 -14.73 11.76
C TRP A 188 -25.41 -14.05 10.83
N ASN A 189 -25.86 -13.75 9.62
CA ASN A 189 -25.29 -12.66 8.83
C ASN A 189 -25.73 -11.34 9.48
N MET A 190 -24.78 -10.49 9.90
CA MET A 190 -25.14 -9.08 10.08
C MET A 190 -25.70 -8.55 8.77
N GLU A 191 -26.84 -7.86 8.82
CA GLU A 191 -27.35 -7.20 7.63
C GLU A 191 -26.31 -6.17 7.14
N PRO A 192 -26.06 -6.10 5.81
CA PRO A 192 -25.13 -5.13 5.22
C PRO A 192 -25.36 -3.68 5.69
N HIS A 193 -26.60 -3.34 6.07
CA HIS A 193 -27.00 -2.02 6.56
C HIS A 193 -26.23 -1.56 7.81
N SER A 194 -25.98 -2.44 8.78
CA SER A 194 -25.27 -2.08 10.03
C SER A 194 -23.78 -1.80 9.76
N LEU A 195 -23.20 -2.51 8.81
CA LEU A 195 -21.80 -2.36 8.44
C LEU A 195 -21.59 -1.18 7.47
N ASN A 196 -22.56 -0.90 6.60
CA ASN A 196 -22.58 0.30 5.76
C ASN A 196 -22.61 1.60 6.59
N ALA A 197 -23.35 1.62 7.70
CA ALA A 197 -23.36 2.77 8.62
C ALA A 197 -21.98 2.98 9.27
N LEU A 198 -21.28 1.90 9.63
CA LEU A 198 -19.91 1.96 10.17
C LEU A 198 -18.90 2.43 9.11
N ILE A 199 -18.98 1.89 7.89
CA ILE A 199 -18.13 2.31 6.75
C ILE A 199 -18.38 3.77 6.39
N SER A 200 -19.64 4.21 6.34
CA SER A 200 -20.00 5.61 6.12
C SER A 200 -19.41 6.53 7.19
N GLY A 201 -19.26 6.05 8.43
CA GLY A 201 -18.60 6.80 9.52
C GLY A 201 -17.06 6.81 9.43
N LEU A 202 -16.46 5.89 8.65
CA LEU A 202 -15.02 5.86 8.40
C LEU A 202 -14.59 6.81 7.26
N ILE A 203 -15.51 7.17 6.37
CA ILE A 203 -15.29 8.08 5.24
C ILE A 203 -15.62 9.50 5.69
N ARG A 204 -14.68 10.45 5.56
CA ARG A 204 -14.89 11.81 6.09
C ARG A 204 -15.97 12.57 5.30
N PRO A 205 -17.05 13.05 5.93
CA PRO A 205 -18.11 13.79 5.23
C PRO A 205 -17.70 15.20 4.78
N ALA A 206 -16.77 15.84 5.51
CA ALA A 206 -16.36 17.22 5.30
C ALA A 206 -15.03 17.29 4.53
N GLY A 207 -15.10 17.01 3.23
CA GLY A 207 -14.23 17.65 2.22
C GLY A 207 -12.73 17.51 2.42
N GLN A 208 -12.19 16.35 2.09
CA GLN A 208 -10.85 16.31 1.54
C GLN A 208 -10.94 16.13 0.01
N ASP A 209 -9.96 16.64 -0.73
CA ASP A 209 -9.91 16.49 -2.19
C ASP A 209 -9.92 15.00 -2.63
N ALA A 210 -10.00 14.73 -3.93
CA ALA A 210 -10.04 13.36 -4.44
C ALA A 210 -8.82 12.51 -4.05
N ARG A 211 -7.67 13.12 -3.74
CA ARG A 211 -6.46 12.39 -3.31
C ARG A 211 -6.62 11.87 -1.90
N SER A 212 -7.10 12.71 -0.99
CA SER A 212 -7.29 12.21 0.36
C SER A 212 -8.49 11.28 0.46
N PHE A 213 -9.51 11.45 -0.38
CA PHE A 213 -10.57 10.46 -0.52
C PHE A 213 -10.02 9.07 -0.91
N ARG A 214 -9.10 9.02 -1.89
CA ARG A 214 -8.39 7.78 -2.24
C ARG A 214 -7.61 7.23 -1.04
N HIS A 215 -6.84 8.07 -0.35
CA HIS A 215 -6.06 7.66 0.82
C HIS A 215 -6.94 7.15 1.96
N GLU A 216 -8.13 7.73 2.19
CA GLU A 216 -9.08 7.24 3.20
C GLU A 216 -9.56 5.83 2.88
N ILE A 217 -9.92 5.57 1.63
CA ILE A 217 -10.30 4.22 1.19
C ILE A 217 -9.11 3.25 1.38
N GLU A 218 -7.89 3.68 1.05
CA GLU A 218 -6.67 2.89 1.28
C GLU A 218 -6.52 2.49 2.76
N GLN A 219 -6.69 3.47 3.64
CA GLN A 219 -6.62 3.26 5.09
C GLN A 219 -7.70 2.28 5.55
N ILE A 220 -8.93 2.42 5.04
CA ILE A 220 -10.02 1.50 5.37
C ILE A 220 -9.70 0.07 4.90
N MET A 221 -9.23 -0.08 3.66
CA MET A 221 -8.98 -1.36 3.01
C MET A 221 -7.80 -2.13 3.63
N TRP A 222 -6.67 -1.45 3.87
CA TRP A 222 -5.43 -2.12 4.27
C TRP A 222 -5.15 -2.05 5.78
N HIS A 223 -5.70 -1.06 6.48
CA HIS A 223 -5.38 -0.80 7.89
C HIS A 223 -6.57 -1.00 8.85
N THR A 224 -7.68 -1.57 8.36
CA THR A 224 -8.81 -2.03 9.19
C THR A 224 -9.12 -3.51 8.92
N PRO A 225 -8.15 -4.43 9.11
CA PRO A 225 -8.38 -5.83 8.84
C PRO A 225 -9.41 -6.41 9.82
N VAL A 226 -10.58 -6.75 9.30
CA VAL A 226 -11.60 -7.49 10.04
C VAL A 226 -11.53 -8.96 9.61
N PRO A 227 -11.22 -9.90 10.52
CA PRO A 227 -11.14 -11.31 10.19
C PRO A 227 -12.41 -11.81 9.47
N ASN A 228 -12.23 -12.57 8.39
CA ASN A 228 -13.30 -13.15 7.56
C ASN A 228 -14.28 -12.13 6.94
N THR A 229 -13.95 -10.84 6.91
CA THR A 229 -14.81 -9.79 6.34
C THR A 229 -14.05 -9.02 5.26
N ASP A 230 -14.61 -8.96 4.06
CA ASP A 230 -14.09 -8.14 2.96
C ASP A 230 -14.49 -6.67 3.13
N VAL A 231 -13.86 -5.99 4.11
CA VAL A 231 -14.10 -4.57 4.41
C VAL A 231 -13.89 -3.70 3.16
N GLY A 232 -12.92 -4.05 2.33
CA GLY A 232 -12.66 -3.33 1.08
C GLY A 232 -13.78 -3.49 0.06
N GLY A 233 -14.25 -4.72 -0.17
CA GLY A 233 -15.40 -4.97 -1.02
C GLY A 233 -16.67 -4.27 -0.53
N LEU A 234 -16.91 -4.26 0.78
CA LEU A 234 -18.05 -3.57 1.39
C LEU A 234 -17.95 -2.05 1.24
N THR A 235 -16.74 -1.50 1.33
CA THR A 235 -16.48 -0.07 1.11
C THR A 235 -16.77 0.32 -0.34
N ILE A 236 -16.29 -0.48 -1.31
CA ILE A 236 -16.57 -0.28 -2.73
C ILE A 236 -18.08 -0.39 -2.99
N SER A 237 -18.76 -1.36 -2.39
CA SER A 237 -20.21 -1.57 -2.56
C SER A 237 -21.04 -0.40 -2.03
N PHE A 238 -20.71 0.09 -0.83
CA PHE A 238 -21.31 1.29 -0.26
C PHE A 238 -21.12 2.50 -1.19
N LEU A 239 -19.89 2.74 -1.64
CA LEU A 239 -19.58 3.90 -2.49
C LEU A 239 -20.21 3.79 -3.89
N ALA A 240 -20.28 2.60 -4.48
CA ALA A 240 -20.96 2.35 -5.75
C ALA A 240 -22.47 2.63 -5.65
N SER A 241 -23.13 2.26 -4.56
CA SER A 241 -24.55 2.57 -4.35
C SER A 241 -24.83 4.07 -4.15
N HIS A 242 -23.81 4.84 -3.75
CA HIS A 242 -23.88 6.29 -3.56
C HIS A 242 -23.15 7.08 -4.66
N ILE A 243 -22.85 6.45 -5.81
CA ILE A 243 -22.01 7.02 -6.87
C ILE A 243 -22.49 8.40 -7.35
N LYS A 244 -23.81 8.64 -7.37
CA LYS A 244 -24.43 9.92 -7.78
C LYS A 244 -24.08 11.09 -6.85
N ASN A 245 -23.66 10.81 -5.62
CA ASN A 245 -23.27 11.83 -4.65
C ASN A 245 -21.80 12.21 -4.78
N LEU A 246 -21.05 11.54 -5.67
CA LEU A 246 -19.62 11.76 -5.87
C LEU A 246 -19.39 12.68 -7.07
N ASP A 247 -18.31 13.45 -7.02
CA ASP A 247 -17.79 14.17 -8.18
C ASP A 247 -17.10 13.21 -9.17
N ALA A 248 -16.69 13.75 -10.33
CA ALA A 248 -16.10 12.95 -11.41
C ALA A 248 -14.84 12.20 -10.97
N ASP A 249 -13.94 12.84 -10.21
CA ASP A 249 -12.69 12.25 -9.78
C ASP A 249 -12.93 11.09 -8.81
N ARG A 250 -13.75 11.34 -7.78
CA ARG A 250 -14.11 10.33 -6.78
C ARG A 250 -14.87 9.18 -7.44
N GLY A 251 -15.83 9.46 -8.30
CA GLY A 251 -16.56 8.43 -9.05
C GLY A 251 -15.65 7.58 -9.94
N ALA A 252 -14.70 8.20 -10.64
CA ALA A 252 -13.72 7.48 -11.45
C ALA A 252 -12.75 6.63 -10.61
N ILE A 253 -12.37 7.11 -9.41
CA ILE A 253 -11.59 6.32 -8.43
C ILE A 253 -12.38 5.07 -8.01
N ILE A 254 -13.66 5.21 -7.64
CA ILE A 254 -14.49 4.06 -7.24
C ILE A 254 -14.63 3.06 -8.37
N PHE A 255 -14.87 3.54 -9.60
CA PHE A 255 -14.96 2.67 -10.77
C PHE A 255 -13.63 1.92 -11.02
N HIS A 256 -12.50 2.63 -10.97
CA HIS A 256 -11.16 2.03 -11.05
C HIS A 256 -10.98 0.92 -10.00
N LEU A 257 -11.32 1.18 -8.74
CA LEU A 257 -11.20 0.19 -7.67
C LEU A 257 -12.14 -1.00 -7.90
N ALA A 258 -13.37 -0.77 -8.33
CA ALA A 258 -14.31 -1.84 -8.64
C ALA A 258 -13.78 -2.75 -9.77
N VAL A 259 -13.18 -2.18 -10.82
CA VAL A 259 -12.51 -2.93 -11.89
C VAL A 259 -11.30 -3.71 -11.35
N SER A 260 -10.42 -3.05 -10.60
CA SER A 260 -9.21 -3.63 -10.04
C SER A 260 -9.46 -4.80 -9.09
N PHE A 261 -10.57 -4.79 -8.35
CA PHE A 261 -10.96 -5.88 -7.43
C PHE A 261 -12.07 -6.79 -8.00
N GLU A 262 -12.33 -6.73 -9.32
CA GLU A 262 -13.31 -7.56 -10.04
C GLU A 262 -14.74 -7.55 -9.44
N LYS A 263 -15.17 -6.39 -8.93
CA LYS A 263 -16.47 -6.17 -8.29
C LYS A 263 -17.58 -5.94 -9.32
N ARG A 264 -17.96 -7.00 -10.04
CA ARG A 264 -18.90 -6.92 -11.18
C ARG A 264 -20.27 -6.32 -10.82
N ASN A 265 -20.84 -6.71 -9.68
CA ASN A 265 -22.15 -6.20 -9.25
C ASN A 265 -22.12 -4.68 -9.00
N GLU A 266 -21.03 -4.19 -8.42
CA GLU A 266 -20.80 -2.77 -8.19
C GLU A 266 -20.57 -2.01 -9.50
N ILE A 267 -19.86 -2.60 -10.45
CA ILE A 267 -19.69 -2.06 -11.80
C ILE A 267 -21.07 -1.93 -12.49
N ASP A 268 -21.90 -2.97 -12.45
CA ASP A 268 -23.27 -2.93 -12.99
C ASP A 268 -24.10 -1.82 -12.32
N THR A 269 -24.01 -1.70 -10.99
CA THR A 269 -24.70 -0.66 -10.22
C THR A 269 -24.33 0.75 -10.68
N ILE A 270 -23.03 0.98 -10.95
CA ILE A 270 -22.51 2.27 -11.45
C ILE A 270 -22.98 2.50 -12.89
N LEU A 271 -22.84 1.51 -13.77
CA LEU A 271 -23.19 1.62 -15.19
C LEU A 271 -24.71 1.80 -15.44
N GLN A 272 -25.55 1.34 -14.51
CA GLN A 272 -27.00 1.56 -14.54
C GLN A 272 -27.41 3.02 -14.26
N GLN A 273 -26.52 3.86 -13.72
CA GLN A 273 -26.81 5.28 -13.46
C GLN A 273 -26.57 6.13 -14.72
N GLU A 274 -27.37 5.93 -15.77
CA GLU A 274 -27.11 6.47 -17.12
C GLU A 274 -26.86 7.98 -17.16
N ASP A 275 -27.69 8.79 -16.49
CA ASP A 275 -27.52 10.26 -16.47
C ASP A 275 -26.15 10.68 -15.89
N TYR A 276 -25.76 10.04 -14.78
CA TYR A 276 -24.48 10.31 -14.12
C TYR A 276 -23.31 9.80 -14.96
N LEU A 277 -23.46 8.63 -15.58
CA LEU A 277 -22.47 8.04 -16.47
C LEU A 277 -22.15 8.97 -17.64
N VAL A 278 -23.18 9.43 -18.37
CA VAL A 278 -23.02 10.25 -19.57
C VAL A 278 -22.56 11.67 -19.24
N ALA A 279 -23.15 12.30 -18.21
CA ALA A 279 -22.82 13.67 -17.86
C ALA A 279 -21.45 13.81 -17.18
N THR A 280 -21.05 12.81 -16.39
CA THR A 280 -19.89 12.91 -15.48
C THR A 280 -18.76 11.94 -15.87
N LEU A 281 -18.99 10.64 -15.74
CA LEU A 281 -17.91 9.65 -15.82
C LEU A 281 -17.35 9.45 -17.24
N ALA A 282 -18.20 9.46 -18.26
CA ALA A 282 -17.80 9.27 -19.66
C ALA A 282 -16.86 10.38 -20.17
N ASN A 283 -16.79 11.53 -19.49
CA ASN A 283 -15.84 12.60 -19.80
C ASN A 283 -14.48 12.44 -19.09
N HIS A 284 -14.34 11.48 -18.17
CA HIS A 284 -13.18 11.35 -17.30
C HIS A 284 -12.19 10.28 -17.83
N PRO A 285 -10.93 10.65 -18.17
CA PRO A 285 -9.93 9.72 -18.73
C PRO A 285 -9.67 8.44 -17.92
N LEU A 286 -9.58 8.53 -16.58
CA LEU A 286 -9.41 7.35 -15.71
C LEU A 286 -10.55 6.34 -15.89
N PHE A 287 -11.80 6.82 -15.92
CA PHE A 287 -12.97 5.97 -16.12
C PHE A 287 -12.88 5.27 -17.49
N ILE A 288 -12.58 6.00 -18.55
CA ILE A 288 -12.46 5.43 -19.91
C ILE A 288 -11.37 4.36 -19.97
N LYS A 289 -10.18 4.63 -19.43
CA LYS A 289 -9.07 3.66 -19.39
C LYS A 289 -9.49 2.35 -18.71
N TYR A 290 -10.07 2.43 -17.51
CA TYR A 290 -10.44 1.22 -16.77
C TYR A 290 -11.69 0.54 -17.29
N PHE A 291 -12.63 1.28 -17.90
CA PHE A 291 -13.77 0.66 -18.55
C PHE A 291 -13.33 -0.10 -19.81
N ASP A 292 -12.35 0.42 -20.55
CA ASP A 292 -11.74 -0.30 -21.67
C ASP A 292 -11.10 -1.62 -21.20
N ILE A 293 -10.22 -1.55 -20.19
CA ILE A 293 -9.56 -2.73 -19.59
C ILE A 293 -10.61 -3.77 -19.13
N PHE A 294 -11.66 -3.33 -18.45
CA PHE A 294 -12.73 -4.21 -18.00
C PHE A 294 -13.53 -4.82 -19.15
N SER A 295 -13.89 -4.02 -20.15
CA SER A 295 -14.68 -4.46 -21.31
C SER A 295 -13.94 -5.48 -22.18
N GLN A 296 -12.61 -5.42 -22.21
CA GLN A 296 -11.78 -6.43 -22.89
C GLN A 296 -11.82 -7.78 -22.17
N LYS A 297 -11.93 -7.79 -20.83
CA LYS A 297 -12.11 -9.01 -20.04
C LYS A 297 -13.54 -9.55 -20.13
N HIS A 298 -14.51 -8.65 -20.29
CA HIS A 298 -15.94 -8.96 -20.27
C HIS A 298 -16.63 -8.41 -21.53
N PRO A 299 -16.63 -9.19 -22.64
CA PRO A 299 -17.15 -8.74 -23.92
C PRO A 299 -18.60 -8.24 -23.91
N SER A 300 -19.41 -8.69 -22.95
CA SER A 300 -20.79 -8.21 -22.74
C SER A 300 -20.88 -6.71 -22.50
N TYR A 301 -19.83 -6.07 -21.99
CA TYR A 301 -19.79 -4.63 -21.72
C TYR A 301 -19.24 -3.80 -22.88
N ARG A 302 -18.76 -4.44 -23.95
CA ARG A 302 -18.01 -3.75 -25.01
C ARG A 302 -18.82 -2.67 -25.70
N ASN A 303 -20.09 -2.94 -26.02
CA ASN A 303 -20.96 -1.94 -26.65
C ASN A 303 -21.16 -0.70 -25.75
N LYS A 304 -21.41 -0.91 -24.46
CA LYS A 304 -21.57 0.20 -23.49
C LYS A 304 -20.27 0.99 -23.32
N PHE A 305 -19.12 0.31 -23.34
CA PHE A 305 -17.83 0.98 -23.37
C PHE A 305 -17.66 1.85 -24.61
N LEU A 306 -17.98 1.33 -25.80
CA LEU A 306 -17.85 2.09 -27.05
C LEU A 306 -18.75 3.34 -27.07
N GLU A 307 -19.95 3.28 -26.48
CA GLU A 307 -20.81 4.46 -26.26
C GLU A 307 -20.09 5.52 -25.40
N CYS A 308 -19.53 5.12 -24.25
CA CYS A 308 -18.79 6.03 -23.38
C CYS A 308 -17.51 6.57 -24.03
N LEU A 309 -16.81 5.74 -24.81
CA LEU A 309 -15.62 6.16 -25.55
C LEU A 309 -15.96 7.22 -26.60
N ASP A 310 -17.06 7.05 -27.34
CA ASP A 310 -17.51 8.03 -28.32
C ASP A 310 -17.83 9.38 -27.66
N ILE A 311 -18.50 9.36 -26.49
CA ILE A 311 -18.73 10.58 -25.67
C ILE A 311 -17.40 11.23 -25.29
N PHE A 312 -16.44 10.46 -24.78
CA PHE A 312 -15.13 10.96 -24.38
C PHE A 312 -14.40 11.63 -25.55
N LEU A 313 -14.26 10.91 -26.67
CA LEU A 313 -13.52 11.38 -27.85
C LEU A 313 -14.15 12.62 -28.48
N ASN A 314 -15.48 12.75 -28.40
CA ASN A 314 -16.21 13.91 -28.91
C ASN A 314 -16.39 15.05 -27.90
N SER A 315 -16.00 14.86 -26.64
CA SER A 315 -16.11 15.88 -25.60
C SER A 315 -15.27 17.12 -25.92
N SER A 316 -15.72 18.29 -25.47
CA SER A 316 -14.96 19.54 -25.62
C SER A 316 -13.60 19.45 -24.91
N PHE A 317 -13.54 18.76 -23.78
CA PHE A 317 -12.29 18.57 -23.03
C PHE A 317 -11.27 17.76 -23.86
N CYS A 318 -11.68 16.64 -24.44
CA CYS A 318 -10.79 15.82 -25.26
C CYS A 318 -10.33 16.57 -26.52
N ARG A 319 -11.23 17.29 -27.19
CA ARG A 319 -10.89 18.10 -28.38
C ARG A 319 -9.92 19.23 -28.06
N GLU A 320 -10.05 19.91 -26.92
CA GLU A 320 -9.09 20.93 -26.49
C GLU A 320 -7.75 20.32 -26.10
N PHE A 321 -7.75 19.17 -25.42
CA PHE A 321 -6.52 18.43 -25.11
C PHE A 321 -5.78 18.01 -26.38
N GLN A 322 -6.50 17.49 -27.39
CA GLN A 322 -5.96 17.16 -28.71
C GLN A 322 -5.42 18.36 -29.48
N LYS A 323 -5.73 19.60 -29.10
CA LYS A 323 -5.13 20.81 -29.68
C LYS A 323 -3.87 21.27 -28.92
N GLY A 324 -3.46 20.54 -27.88
CA GLY A 324 -2.31 20.85 -27.04
C GLY A 324 -2.65 21.65 -25.78
N ASN A 325 -3.94 21.81 -25.42
CA ASN A 325 -4.32 22.47 -24.18
C ASN A 325 -4.18 21.51 -22.98
N MET A 326 -3.06 21.60 -22.27
CA MET A 326 -2.77 20.77 -21.09
C MET A 326 -3.69 21.03 -19.88
N GLU A 327 -4.47 22.12 -19.90
CA GLU A 327 -5.46 22.44 -18.87
C GLU A 327 -6.89 22.00 -19.27
N ALA A 328 -7.04 21.27 -20.37
CA ALA A 328 -8.34 20.86 -20.87
C ALA A 328 -9.17 20.07 -19.83
N PHE A 329 -8.52 19.34 -18.93
CA PHE A 329 -9.15 18.58 -17.85
C PHE A 329 -9.12 19.30 -16.48
N LYS A 330 -9.17 20.64 -16.44
CA LYS A 330 -9.15 21.44 -15.20
C LYS A 330 -10.29 21.16 -14.20
N PHE A 331 -11.30 20.36 -14.59
CA PHE A 331 -12.33 19.89 -13.68
C PHE A 331 -11.82 18.83 -12.69
N SER A 332 -10.70 18.17 -13.02
CA SER A 332 -10.06 17.13 -12.20
C SER A 332 -8.88 17.70 -11.42
N VAL A 333 -8.74 17.30 -10.16
CA VAL A 333 -7.59 17.63 -9.28
C VAL A 333 -6.54 16.51 -9.22
N LEU A 334 -6.79 15.40 -9.93
CA LEU A 334 -5.89 14.26 -10.04
C LEU A 334 -4.66 14.59 -10.90
N VAL A 335 -3.47 14.36 -10.35
CA VAL A 335 -2.17 14.68 -11.00
C VAL A 335 -2.02 14.00 -12.36
N ASN A 336 -2.55 12.77 -12.48
CA ASN A 336 -2.29 11.88 -13.60
C ASN A 336 -3.36 11.98 -14.71
N ILE A 337 -4.24 12.97 -14.66
CA ILE A 337 -5.37 13.11 -15.59
C ILE A 337 -4.93 13.19 -17.05
N ASN A 338 -3.90 14.00 -17.32
CA ASN A 338 -3.34 14.16 -18.66
C ASN A 338 -2.62 12.90 -19.13
N VAL A 339 -2.06 12.11 -18.21
CA VAL A 339 -1.39 10.85 -18.54
C VAL A 339 -2.42 9.81 -18.98
N TRP A 340 -3.50 9.64 -18.22
CA TRP A 340 -4.59 8.73 -18.62
C TRP A 340 -5.22 9.16 -19.94
N ALA A 341 -5.41 10.47 -20.16
CA ALA A 341 -5.91 10.98 -21.43
C ALA A 341 -4.96 10.64 -22.59
N THR A 342 -3.66 10.81 -22.39
CA THR A 342 -2.64 10.48 -23.39
C THR A 342 -2.60 8.98 -23.67
N GLU A 343 -2.66 8.12 -22.64
CA GLU A 343 -2.72 6.66 -22.78
C GLU A 343 -3.95 6.21 -23.58
N VAL A 344 -5.14 6.75 -23.29
CA VAL A 344 -6.38 6.46 -24.03
C VAL A 344 -6.27 6.91 -25.48
N LEU A 345 -5.79 8.13 -25.72
CA LEU A 345 -5.65 8.67 -27.08
C LEU A 345 -4.57 7.94 -27.88
N SER A 346 -3.48 7.50 -27.24
CA SER A 346 -2.43 6.69 -27.85
C SER A 346 -2.98 5.34 -28.33
N ARG A 347 -3.78 4.67 -27.47
CA ARG A 347 -4.45 3.41 -27.81
C ARG A 347 -5.47 3.58 -28.95
N TYR A 348 -6.31 4.62 -28.88
CA TYR A 348 -7.37 4.88 -29.85
C TYR A 348 -6.97 5.84 -30.98
N ARG A 349 -5.66 6.03 -31.23
CA ARG A 349 -5.14 6.99 -32.22
C ARG A 349 -5.72 6.84 -33.64
N LYS A 350 -6.15 5.65 -34.02
CA LYS A 350 -6.77 5.36 -35.34
C LYS A 350 -8.19 5.94 -35.46
N CYS A 351 -8.85 6.20 -34.34
CA CYS A 351 -10.20 6.77 -34.27
C CYS A 351 -10.18 8.31 -34.23
N LEU A 352 -9.00 8.94 -34.20
CA LEU A 352 -8.85 10.39 -34.09
C LEU A 352 -8.69 11.03 -35.47
N GLU A 353 -9.32 12.20 -35.68
CA GLU A 353 -9.14 13.00 -36.90
C GLU A 353 -7.68 13.45 -37.08
N ASN A 354 -7.02 13.80 -35.97
CA ASN A 354 -5.59 14.06 -35.90
C ASN A 354 -4.93 12.94 -35.10
N SER A 355 -4.09 12.15 -35.76
CA SER A 355 -3.38 11.00 -35.15
C SER A 355 -2.32 11.40 -34.10
N ARG A 356 -2.30 12.66 -33.66
CA ARG A 356 -1.29 13.25 -32.78
C ARG A 356 -1.87 14.38 -31.96
N ILE A 357 -1.36 14.54 -30.74
CA ILE A 357 -1.56 15.73 -29.91
C ILE A 357 -0.41 16.70 -30.23
N PRO A 358 -0.67 17.94 -30.69
CA PRO A 358 0.37 18.93 -30.94
C PRO A 358 1.24 19.13 -29.71
N GLY A 359 2.54 18.92 -29.86
CA GLY A 359 3.50 19.08 -28.78
C GLY A 359 3.47 18.00 -27.72
N VAL A 360 2.71 16.90 -27.85
CA VAL A 360 2.78 15.74 -26.95
C VAL A 360 3.03 14.48 -27.80
N PRO A 361 4.28 13.96 -27.84
CA PRO A 361 4.55 12.73 -28.56
C PRO A 361 3.91 11.53 -27.83
N PHE A 362 3.49 10.52 -28.58
CA PHE A 362 3.17 9.21 -28.01
C PHE A 362 4.43 8.39 -27.82
N LEU A 363 4.41 7.47 -26.85
CA LEU A 363 5.48 6.51 -26.63
C LEU A 363 5.70 5.66 -27.89
N GLN A 364 6.92 5.69 -28.44
CA GLN A 364 7.26 4.95 -29.65
C GLN A 364 7.70 3.53 -29.32
N GLN A 365 7.02 2.55 -29.91
CA GLN A 365 7.30 1.14 -29.66
C GLN A 365 7.98 0.49 -30.87
N PRO A 366 9.11 -0.20 -30.66
CA PRO A 366 9.73 -1.04 -31.67
C PRO A 366 8.76 -2.07 -32.28
N ARG A 367 8.92 -2.34 -33.58
CA ARG A 367 8.25 -3.47 -34.23
C ARG A 367 9.16 -4.69 -34.20
N HIS A 368 8.87 -5.61 -33.27
CA HIS A 368 9.58 -6.88 -33.14
C HIS A 368 9.20 -7.86 -34.26
N ALA A 369 9.94 -7.81 -35.37
CA ALA A 369 9.62 -8.58 -36.58
C ALA A 369 9.68 -10.11 -36.41
N ILE A 370 10.36 -10.61 -35.36
CA ILE A 370 10.50 -12.04 -35.07
C ILE A 370 9.24 -12.68 -34.46
N PHE A 371 8.27 -11.88 -34.02
CA PHE A 371 7.01 -12.36 -33.44
C PHE A 371 5.86 -12.10 -34.43
N PRO A 372 5.48 -13.10 -35.24
CA PRO A 372 4.48 -12.93 -36.28
C PRO A 372 3.08 -12.73 -35.70
N GLU A 373 2.16 -12.17 -36.49
CA GLU A 373 0.75 -12.03 -36.09
C GLU A 373 -0.01 -13.37 -36.08
N LYS A 374 0.43 -14.32 -36.93
CA LYS A 374 -0.11 -15.68 -37.08
C LYS A 374 1.04 -16.64 -37.37
N GLY A 375 0.93 -17.90 -36.96
CA GLY A 375 2.01 -18.88 -37.10
C GLY A 375 2.98 -18.83 -35.92
N GLY A 376 3.80 -19.89 -35.77
CA GLY A 376 4.77 -20.01 -34.68
C GLY A 376 4.22 -20.69 -33.42
N GLU A 377 2.99 -21.22 -33.46
CA GLU A 377 2.32 -21.91 -32.35
C GLU A 377 3.05 -23.18 -31.90
N ASN A 378 4.01 -23.65 -32.71
CA ASN A 378 4.87 -24.79 -32.42
C ASN A 378 6.18 -24.42 -31.72
N HIS A 379 6.43 -23.12 -31.46
CA HIS A 379 7.64 -22.68 -30.78
C HIS A 379 7.27 -21.80 -29.57
N LEU A 380 7.57 -22.33 -28.39
CA LEU A 380 7.45 -21.66 -27.11
C LEU A 380 8.80 -21.08 -26.68
N PHE A 381 8.81 -19.81 -26.30
CA PHE A 381 9.96 -19.18 -25.64
C PHE A 381 9.65 -18.87 -24.17
N ILE A 382 10.54 -19.28 -23.28
CA ILE A 382 10.45 -19.00 -21.85
C ILE A 382 11.60 -18.08 -21.46
N GLY A 383 11.29 -16.84 -21.10
CA GLY A 383 12.26 -15.85 -20.65
C GLY A 383 12.34 -15.79 -19.13
N VAL A 384 13.49 -16.15 -18.54
CA VAL A 384 13.76 -15.94 -17.12
C VAL A 384 14.47 -14.59 -16.95
N PHE A 385 13.91 -13.67 -16.16
CA PHE A 385 14.45 -12.31 -16.00
C PHE A 385 14.62 -11.87 -14.54
N GLY A 386 15.67 -11.11 -14.27
CA GLY A 386 15.87 -10.45 -12.98
C GLY A 386 17.02 -11.03 -12.16
N GLN A 387 17.03 -10.79 -10.86
CA GLN A 387 18.13 -11.18 -9.98
C GLN A 387 18.01 -12.63 -9.52
N MET A 388 19.00 -13.46 -9.86
CA MET A 388 19.10 -14.83 -9.38
C MET A 388 19.70 -14.88 -7.96
N ARG A 389 18.83 -14.74 -6.95
CA ARG A 389 19.24 -14.63 -5.54
C ARG A 389 19.80 -15.91 -4.94
N ASP A 390 19.33 -17.05 -5.40
CA ASP A 390 19.78 -18.37 -4.94
C ASP A 390 19.82 -19.33 -6.14
N PRO A 391 20.91 -19.32 -6.94
CA PRO A 391 21.02 -20.11 -8.16
C PRO A 391 20.76 -21.61 -7.91
N ARG A 392 21.44 -22.19 -6.93
CA ARG A 392 21.36 -23.63 -6.64
C ARG A 392 20.05 -24.04 -5.97
N GLY A 393 19.44 -23.18 -5.15
CA GLY A 393 18.15 -23.45 -4.53
C GLY A 393 16.97 -23.02 -5.39
N SER A 394 16.73 -21.71 -5.47
CA SER A 394 15.56 -21.14 -6.16
C SER A 394 15.53 -21.42 -7.66
N PHE A 395 16.61 -21.11 -8.39
CA PHE A 395 16.61 -21.22 -9.84
C PHE A 395 16.59 -22.67 -10.32
N SER A 396 17.32 -23.57 -9.64
CA SER A 396 17.24 -25.02 -9.93
C SER A 396 15.81 -25.56 -9.81
N ARG A 397 15.07 -25.20 -8.74
CA ARG A 397 13.66 -25.58 -8.59
C ARG A 397 12.76 -25.02 -9.69
N ILE A 398 13.02 -23.80 -10.15
CA ILE A 398 12.28 -23.21 -11.27
C ILE A 398 12.58 -23.96 -12.56
N MET A 399 13.84 -24.30 -12.82
CA MET A 399 14.19 -25.11 -14.00
C MET A 399 13.52 -26.49 -13.93
N GLN A 400 13.50 -27.14 -12.77
CA GLN A 400 12.75 -28.38 -12.57
C GLN A 400 11.25 -28.22 -12.88
N TYR A 401 10.64 -27.16 -12.36
CA TYR A 401 9.24 -26.84 -12.62
C TYR A 401 8.99 -26.62 -14.11
N LEU A 402 9.79 -25.76 -14.77
CA LEU A 402 9.65 -25.45 -16.18
C LEU A 402 9.83 -26.71 -17.04
N HIS A 403 10.75 -27.60 -16.66
CA HIS A 403 10.92 -28.88 -17.34
C HIS A 403 9.64 -29.71 -17.29
N ASN A 404 9.02 -29.83 -16.11
CA ASN A 404 7.76 -30.56 -15.96
C ASN A 404 6.61 -29.88 -16.70
N ASP A 405 6.48 -28.57 -16.58
CA ASP A 405 5.36 -27.79 -17.17
C ASP A 405 5.39 -27.80 -18.70
N THR A 406 6.57 -27.92 -19.29
CA THR A 406 6.77 -28.01 -20.75
C THR A 406 6.74 -29.43 -21.29
N GLN A 407 6.59 -30.45 -20.45
CA GLN A 407 6.68 -31.85 -20.87
C GLN A 407 5.63 -32.20 -21.94
N HIS A 408 4.37 -31.83 -21.72
CA HIS A 408 3.30 -32.08 -22.68
C HIS A 408 3.57 -31.39 -24.02
N TRP A 409 4.03 -30.13 -23.99
CA TRP A 409 4.39 -29.37 -25.18
C TRP A 409 5.49 -30.05 -26.00
N ARG A 410 6.56 -30.52 -25.34
CA ARG A 410 7.64 -31.26 -26.01
C ARG A 410 7.19 -32.61 -26.56
N ASN A 411 6.30 -33.30 -25.84
CA ASN A 411 5.75 -34.59 -26.29
C ASN A 411 4.91 -34.45 -27.58
N GLU A 412 4.32 -33.28 -27.83
CA GLU A 412 3.65 -32.96 -29.10
C GLU A 412 4.64 -32.66 -30.25
N GLY A 413 5.95 -32.79 -30.02
CA GLY A 413 6.99 -32.47 -31.00
C GLY A 413 7.23 -30.98 -31.19
N LYS A 414 6.67 -30.13 -30.33
CA LYS A 414 6.84 -28.67 -30.39
C LYS A 414 8.15 -28.24 -29.75
N ARG A 415 8.69 -27.13 -30.25
CA ARG A 415 9.96 -26.54 -29.82
C ARG A 415 9.78 -25.72 -28.54
N VAL A 416 10.74 -25.85 -27.64
CA VAL A 416 10.89 -25.02 -26.44
C VAL A 416 12.30 -24.42 -26.46
N SER A 417 12.40 -23.11 -26.23
CA SER A 417 13.66 -22.40 -26.04
C SER A 417 13.59 -21.57 -24.76
N ILE A 418 14.70 -21.46 -24.04
CA ILE A 418 14.78 -20.74 -22.77
C ILE A 418 15.82 -19.62 -22.89
N GLY A 419 15.39 -18.38 -22.67
CA GLY A 419 16.28 -17.24 -22.54
C GLY A 419 16.45 -16.85 -21.07
N ILE A 420 17.67 -16.64 -20.60
CA ILE A 420 17.95 -16.28 -19.21
C ILE A 420 18.70 -14.95 -19.20
N SER A 421 18.05 -13.92 -18.68
CA SER A 421 18.59 -12.56 -18.53
C SER A 421 18.72 -12.20 -17.06
N THR A 422 19.94 -12.26 -16.54
CA THR A 422 20.23 -12.09 -15.10
C THR A 422 21.40 -11.12 -14.86
N TRP A 423 21.74 -10.96 -13.59
CA TRP A 423 22.90 -10.23 -13.10
C TRP A 423 24.02 -11.20 -12.71
N ASP A 424 25.26 -10.74 -12.80
CA ASP A 424 26.47 -11.47 -12.41
C ASP A 424 26.59 -11.69 -10.89
N GLN A 425 25.92 -10.85 -10.09
CA GLN A 425 25.83 -10.99 -8.65
C GLN A 425 24.47 -11.57 -8.25
N THR A 426 24.38 -12.31 -7.14
CA THR A 426 23.09 -12.84 -6.65
C THR A 426 22.19 -11.77 -6.03
N GLY A 427 22.74 -10.63 -5.59
CA GLY A 427 21.94 -9.53 -5.02
C GLY A 427 21.08 -9.95 -3.82
N GLN A 428 21.58 -10.89 -3.02
CA GLN A 428 20.90 -11.37 -1.81
C GLN A 428 20.67 -10.21 -0.83
N LYS A 429 19.48 -10.17 -0.22
CA LYS A 429 19.20 -9.18 0.83
C LYS A 429 20.05 -9.53 2.04
N LYS A 430 20.94 -8.62 2.40
CA LYS A 430 21.81 -8.72 3.57
C LYS A 430 20.96 -8.65 4.84
N ILE A 431 21.26 -9.50 5.81
CA ILE A 431 20.64 -9.45 7.14
C ILE A 431 21.61 -8.68 8.04
N GLU A 432 21.22 -7.46 8.38
CA GLU A 432 21.97 -6.52 9.21
C GLU A 432 21.30 -6.36 10.58
N ASP A 433 22.01 -5.79 11.56
CA ASP A 433 21.51 -5.67 12.94
C ASP A 433 20.16 -4.93 13.03
N GLY A 434 19.94 -3.93 12.16
CA GLY A 434 18.67 -3.21 12.05
C GLY A 434 17.58 -3.93 11.23
N SER A 435 17.86 -5.11 10.67
CA SER A 435 16.86 -5.87 9.90
C SER A 435 15.76 -6.39 10.84
N PRO A 436 14.47 -6.10 10.58
CA PRO A 436 13.38 -6.67 11.34
C PRO A 436 13.28 -8.19 11.13
N ALA A 437 12.96 -8.93 12.20
CA ALA A 437 12.79 -10.38 12.16
C ALA A 437 11.76 -10.82 11.12
N SER A 438 10.67 -10.06 10.94
CA SER A 438 9.66 -10.31 9.90
C SER A 438 10.24 -10.36 8.47
N GLU A 439 11.37 -9.70 8.22
CA GLU A 439 12.01 -9.66 6.90
C GLU A 439 12.91 -10.85 6.59
N PHE A 440 13.35 -11.61 7.60
CA PHE A 440 14.28 -12.74 7.40
C PHE A 440 13.87 -14.04 8.07
N ILE A 441 12.83 -14.04 8.92
CA ILE A 441 12.33 -15.24 9.61
C ILE A 441 11.99 -16.38 8.65
N HIS A 442 11.49 -16.07 7.46
CA HIS A 442 11.17 -17.04 6.42
C HIS A 442 12.39 -17.70 5.76
N ARG A 443 13.60 -17.19 6.04
CA ARG A 443 14.89 -17.74 5.57
C ARG A 443 15.54 -18.65 6.60
N LEU A 444 14.99 -18.72 7.82
CA LEU A 444 15.58 -19.44 8.94
C LEU A 444 14.94 -20.82 9.11
N PRO A 445 15.68 -21.79 9.65
CA PRO A 445 15.14 -23.11 9.95
C PRO A 445 14.10 -23.01 11.09
N ALA A 446 13.12 -23.91 11.09
CA ALA A 446 12.00 -23.90 12.03
C ALA A 446 12.39 -23.72 13.52
N PRO A 447 13.48 -24.33 14.03
CA PRO A 447 14.00 -24.07 15.38
C PRO A 447 14.24 -22.59 15.70
N LEU A 448 14.88 -21.87 14.78
CA LEU A 448 15.21 -20.47 14.98
C LEU A 448 13.99 -19.57 14.84
N THR A 449 13.09 -19.91 13.92
CA THR A 449 11.78 -19.26 13.81
C THR A 449 11.01 -19.36 15.13
N ARG A 450 11.04 -20.53 15.79
CA ARG A 450 10.42 -20.73 17.12
C ARG A 450 11.10 -19.90 18.20
N ILE A 451 12.42 -19.78 18.19
CA ILE A 451 13.16 -18.93 19.14
C ILE A 451 12.75 -17.45 18.94
N LEU A 452 12.75 -16.96 17.71
CA LEU A 452 12.36 -15.58 17.41
C LEU A 452 10.94 -15.27 17.90
N SER A 453 9.99 -16.18 17.67
CA SER A 453 8.59 -16.00 18.09
C SER A 453 8.41 -16.11 19.61
N THR A 454 9.06 -17.08 20.26
CA THR A 454 8.88 -17.34 21.70
C THR A 454 9.46 -16.23 22.57
N PHE A 455 10.59 -15.65 22.15
CA PHE A 455 11.31 -14.64 22.92
C PHE A 455 11.05 -13.20 22.41
N ALA A 456 10.03 -13.02 21.55
CA ALA A 456 9.64 -11.74 20.96
C ALA A 456 10.84 -10.95 20.40
N ILE A 457 11.69 -11.64 19.63
CA ILE A 457 12.88 -11.05 19.03
C ILE A 457 12.46 -10.31 17.77
N HIS A 458 12.62 -8.98 17.76
CA HIS A 458 12.09 -8.12 16.71
C HIS A 458 13.12 -7.74 15.65
N THR A 459 14.42 -7.81 15.97
CA THR A 459 15.52 -7.47 15.06
C THR A 459 16.66 -8.47 15.16
N LEU A 460 17.60 -8.43 14.21
CA LEU A 460 18.85 -9.21 14.33
C LEU A 460 19.70 -8.72 15.52
N ALA A 461 19.69 -7.43 15.85
CA ALA A 461 20.36 -6.90 17.05
C ALA A 461 19.79 -7.54 18.34
N ASP A 462 18.46 -7.66 18.44
CA ASP A 462 17.81 -8.33 19.57
C ASP A 462 18.23 -9.80 19.68
N LEU A 463 18.37 -10.47 18.52
CA LEU A 463 18.87 -11.84 18.47
C LEU A 463 20.32 -11.89 18.93
N ARG A 464 21.17 -10.98 18.47
CA ARG A 464 22.61 -10.92 18.80
C ARG A 464 22.84 -10.73 20.31
N ASN A 465 21.97 -9.98 20.98
CA ASN A 465 22.04 -9.81 22.43
C ASN A 465 21.76 -11.10 23.21
N ARG A 466 21.09 -12.08 22.60
CA ARG A 466 20.72 -13.37 23.24
C ARG A 466 21.55 -14.54 22.72
N LEU A 467 21.80 -14.57 21.41
CA LEU A 467 22.47 -15.61 20.63
C LEU A 467 23.52 -14.97 19.71
N PRO A 468 24.62 -14.43 20.26
CA PRO A 468 25.60 -13.65 19.51
C PRO A 468 26.24 -14.44 18.37
N HIS A 469 26.60 -15.71 18.59
CA HIS A 469 27.26 -16.53 17.58
C HIS A 469 26.30 -16.92 16.45
N THR A 470 25.03 -17.17 16.79
CA THR A 470 23.99 -17.52 15.82
C THR A 470 23.58 -16.32 14.99
N ALA A 471 23.43 -15.14 15.60
CA ALA A 471 23.17 -13.90 14.88
C ALA A 471 24.32 -13.57 13.90
N GLU A 472 25.56 -13.76 14.33
CA GLU A 472 26.73 -13.60 13.45
C GLU A 472 26.73 -14.61 12.30
N ALA A 473 26.43 -15.88 12.55
CA ALA A 473 26.36 -16.89 11.50
C ALA A 473 25.21 -16.65 10.50
N ILE A 474 24.04 -16.21 10.96
CA ILE A 474 22.92 -15.80 10.09
C ILE A 474 23.36 -14.64 9.19
N GLN A 475 24.02 -13.64 9.77
CA GLN A 475 24.53 -12.50 9.02
C GLN A 475 25.57 -12.93 7.98
N GLN A 476 26.56 -13.75 8.36
CA GLN A 476 27.58 -14.27 7.43
C GLN A 476 26.97 -15.14 6.32
N ALA A 477 26.02 -16.01 6.66
CA ALA A 477 25.30 -16.82 5.67
C ALA A 477 24.54 -15.94 4.67
N SER A 478 24.01 -14.79 5.12
CA SER A 478 23.34 -13.81 4.26
C SER A 478 24.27 -13.02 3.34
N TYR A 479 25.59 -13.05 3.59
CA TYR A 479 26.62 -12.39 2.77
C TYR A 479 27.28 -13.31 1.74
N SER A 480 26.90 -14.60 1.68
CA SER A 480 27.48 -15.54 0.72
C SER A 480 26.96 -15.27 -0.70
N ASN A 481 27.66 -14.41 -1.44
CA ASN A 481 27.37 -14.14 -2.84
C ASN A 481 28.03 -15.20 -3.74
N GLU A 482 27.26 -16.12 -4.28
CA GLU A 482 27.68 -16.89 -5.45
C GLU A 482 27.72 -15.95 -6.67
N GLN A 483 28.80 -15.99 -7.45
CA GLN A 483 28.82 -15.27 -8.73
C GLN A 483 28.05 -16.10 -9.76
N VAL A 484 27.12 -15.48 -10.45
CA VAL A 484 26.34 -16.14 -11.50
C VAL A 484 27.16 -16.14 -12.79
N SER A 485 27.49 -17.32 -13.30
CA SER A 485 28.21 -17.50 -14.56
C SER A 485 27.37 -18.30 -15.58
N PRO A 486 27.70 -18.23 -16.89
CA PRO A 486 27.01 -19.03 -17.89
C PRO A 486 27.14 -20.53 -17.63
N GLU A 487 28.30 -20.99 -17.17
CA GLU A 487 28.56 -22.39 -16.85
C GLU A 487 27.63 -22.89 -15.75
N LEU A 488 27.49 -22.12 -14.65
CA LEU A 488 26.58 -22.45 -13.55
C LEU A 488 25.13 -22.60 -14.04
N ILE A 489 24.67 -21.69 -14.90
CA ILE A 489 23.31 -21.72 -15.44
C ILE A 489 23.11 -22.95 -16.33
N LEU A 490 24.07 -23.25 -17.22
CA LEU A 490 24.02 -24.40 -18.11
C LEU A 490 24.06 -25.72 -17.34
N ASP A 491 24.89 -25.81 -16.29
CA ASP A 491 24.97 -26.97 -15.42
C ASP A 491 23.63 -27.22 -14.73
N ILE A 492 23.02 -26.20 -14.12
CA ILE A 492 21.70 -26.30 -13.48
C ILE A 492 20.63 -26.69 -14.50
N ALA A 493 20.62 -26.07 -15.70
CA ALA A 493 19.65 -26.39 -16.74
C ALA A 493 19.76 -27.86 -17.20
N LYS A 494 21.00 -28.35 -17.36
CA LYS A 494 21.29 -29.73 -17.75
C LYS A 494 20.91 -30.73 -16.67
N GLU A 495 21.22 -30.45 -15.41
CA GLU A 495 20.81 -31.26 -14.25
C GLU A 495 19.28 -31.41 -14.17
N ASN A 496 18.54 -30.40 -14.65
CA ASN A 496 17.08 -30.39 -14.71
C ASN A 496 16.49 -30.83 -16.06
N GLY A 497 17.29 -31.46 -16.93
CA GLY A 497 16.80 -32.14 -18.14
C GLY A 497 16.59 -31.26 -19.37
N PHE A 498 17.12 -30.04 -19.40
CA PHE A 498 17.16 -29.23 -20.62
C PHE A 498 18.43 -29.47 -21.45
N ASP A 499 18.30 -29.38 -22.77
CA ASP A 499 19.43 -29.41 -23.69
C ASP A 499 20.12 -28.04 -23.72
N PRO A 500 21.45 -27.94 -23.49
CA PRO A 500 22.18 -26.68 -23.54
C PRO A 500 21.98 -25.88 -24.83
N LYS A 501 21.69 -26.53 -25.97
CA LYS A 501 21.45 -25.84 -27.25
C LYS A 501 20.13 -25.04 -27.28
N ASP A 502 19.25 -25.31 -26.31
CA ASP A 502 17.94 -24.66 -26.17
C ASP A 502 18.00 -23.51 -25.15
N ILE A 503 19.17 -23.29 -24.52
CA ILE A 503 19.40 -22.28 -23.48
C ILE A 503 20.22 -21.12 -24.05
N PHE A 504 19.69 -19.91 -23.94
CA PHE A 504 20.31 -18.66 -24.37
C PHE A 504 20.51 -17.77 -23.15
N ILE A 505 21.71 -17.19 -22.96
CA ILE A 505 22.09 -16.55 -21.69
C ILE A 505 22.59 -15.13 -21.93
N ASN A 506 22.09 -14.18 -21.14
CA ASN A 506 22.61 -12.83 -20.97
C ASN A 506 22.85 -12.55 -19.48
N ILE A 507 24.10 -12.30 -19.09
CA ILE A 507 24.46 -11.91 -17.73
C ILE A 507 25.03 -10.50 -17.80
N SER A 508 24.39 -9.55 -17.12
CA SER A 508 24.86 -8.16 -17.05
C SER A 508 25.57 -7.87 -15.74
N THR A 509 26.48 -6.92 -15.80
CA THR A 509 27.12 -6.29 -14.65
C THR A 509 26.41 -4.98 -14.29
N GLU A 510 26.70 -4.45 -13.10
CA GLU A 510 26.30 -3.10 -12.70
C GLU A 510 26.77 -2.05 -13.70
N ASN A 511 28.04 -2.13 -14.12
CA ASN A 511 28.64 -1.15 -15.03
C ASN A 511 27.92 -1.10 -16.38
N HIS A 512 27.58 -2.27 -16.94
CA HIS A 512 26.85 -2.32 -18.19
C HIS A 512 25.45 -1.69 -18.07
N TYR A 513 24.74 -1.96 -16.97
CA TYR A 513 23.47 -1.28 -16.69
C TYR A 513 23.62 0.24 -16.55
N LEU A 514 24.66 0.71 -15.84
CA LEU A 514 24.97 2.14 -15.72
C LEU A 514 25.24 2.80 -17.06
N ASP A 515 25.89 2.08 -17.96
CA ASP A 515 26.20 2.54 -19.31
C ASP A 515 24.95 2.63 -20.19
N GLU A 516 24.03 1.65 -20.11
CA GLU A 516 22.84 1.62 -20.97
C GLU A 516 21.70 2.55 -20.53
N ILE A 517 21.42 2.62 -19.23
CA ILE A 517 20.25 3.35 -18.70
C ILE A 517 20.50 3.94 -17.31
N GLY A 518 21.25 3.24 -16.45
CA GLY A 518 21.34 3.56 -15.03
C GLY A 518 21.89 4.95 -14.71
N ARG A 519 22.87 5.46 -15.47
CA ARG A 519 23.37 6.84 -15.27
C ARG A 519 22.32 7.90 -15.59
N GLU A 520 21.66 7.80 -16.74
CA GLU A 520 20.59 8.73 -17.12
C GLU A 520 19.41 8.64 -16.15
N PHE A 521 19.02 7.41 -15.78
CA PHE A 521 17.94 7.14 -14.85
C PHE A 521 18.20 7.76 -13.47
N ARG A 522 19.39 7.54 -12.88
CA ARG A 522 19.78 8.15 -11.59
C ARG A 522 19.88 9.67 -11.68
N ASN A 523 20.37 10.20 -12.80
CA ASN A 523 20.47 11.65 -13.00
C ASN A 523 19.09 12.32 -13.09
N PHE A 524 18.10 11.62 -13.64
CA PHE A 524 16.73 12.12 -13.73
C PHE A 524 15.99 11.96 -12.40
N TYR A 525 16.12 10.80 -11.75
CA TYR A 525 15.44 10.44 -10.51
C TYR A 525 16.34 10.57 -9.27
N LYS A 526 17.12 11.65 -9.13
CA LYS A 526 18.21 11.81 -8.13
C LYS A 526 17.86 11.46 -6.68
N ASN A 527 16.59 11.57 -6.29
CA ASN A 527 16.10 11.32 -4.93
C ASN A 527 15.22 10.07 -4.82
N ALA A 528 15.15 9.25 -5.87
CA ALA A 528 14.35 8.05 -5.86
C ALA A 528 15.00 6.98 -4.99
N GLY A 529 14.20 6.38 -4.10
CA GLY A 529 14.65 5.28 -3.24
C GLY A 529 15.04 4.03 -4.05
N SER A 530 15.72 3.10 -3.40
CA SER A 530 16.19 1.83 -4.00
C SER A 530 15.10 1.02 -4.71
N GLY A 531 13.85 1.12 -4.26
CA GLY A 531 12.71 0.47 -4.91
C GLY A 531 12.47 0.91 -6.37
N VAL A 532 12.79 2.15 -6.70
CA VAL A 532 12.67 2.70 -8.06
C VAL A 532 13.78 2.16 -8.95
N GLU A 533 15.01 2.20 -8.47
CA GLU A 533 16.17 1.70 -9.21
C GLU A 533 15.99 0.21 -9.57
N ASN A 534 15.37 -0.56 -8.68
CA ASN A 534 15.03 -1.97 -8.92
C ASN A 534 14.06 -2.16 -10.10
N GLN A 535 13.14 -1.23 -10.33
CA GLN A 535 12.22 -1.27 -11.47
C GLN A 535 12.98 -1.05 -12.80
N ALA A 536 13.88 -0.06 -12.85
CA ALA A 536 14.73 0.16 -14.02
C ALA A 536 15.64 -1.04 -14.33
N ARG A 537 16.23 -1.64 -13.29
CA ARG A 537 17.02 -2.88 -13.38
C ARG A 537 16.19 -4.04 -13.94
N MET A 538 14.96 -4.22 -13.47
CA MET A 538 14.06 -5.27 -13.96
C MET A 538 13.75 -5.08 -15.44
N TRP A 539 13.33 -3.88 -15.87
CA TRP A 539 13.02 -3.59 -17.28
C TRP A 539 14.26 -3.71 -18.18
N HIS A 540 15.44 -3.38 -17.67
CA HIS A 540 16.71 -3.63 -18.37
C HIS A 540 16.96 -5.12 -18.61
N ARG A 541 16.66 -5.99 -17.63
CA ARG A 541 16.77 -7.45 -17.81
C ARG A 541 15.69 -8.01 -18.73
N ILE A 542 14.45 -7.53 -18.63
CA ILE A 542 13.38 -7.92 -19.55
C ILE A 542 13.73 -7.56 -20.99
N ALA A 543 14.21 -6.34 -21.26
CA ALA A 543 14.57 -5.89 -22.60
C ALA A 543 15.62 -6.79 -23.28
N ALA A 544 16.63 -7.26 -22.53
CA ALA A 544 17.66 -8.15 -23.06
C ALA A 544 17.14 -9.52 -23.53
N LEU A 545 15.94 -9.94 -23.11
CA LEU A 545 15.33 -11.17 -23.59
C LEU A 545 14.95 -11.12 -25.08
N TYR A 546 14.77 -9.92 -25.65
CA TYR A 546 14.50 -9.79 -27.09
C TYR A 546 15.61 -10.39 -27.95
N ASP A 547 16.87 -10.08 -27.63
CA ASP A 547 18.02 -10.63 -28.35
C ASP A 547 18.15 -12.15 -28.17
N LEU A 548 17.80 -12.66 -26.98
CA LEU A 548 17.79 -14.11 -26.72
C LEU A 548 16.67 -14.82 -27.50
N ALA A 549 15.49 -14.19 -27.61
CA ALA A 549 14.39 -14.70 -28.42
C ALA A 549 14.73 -14.68 -29.93
N ARG A 550 15.47 -13.67 -30.38
CA ARG A 550 16.01 -13.61 -31.75
C ARG A 550 16.98 -14.75 -32.01
N GLN A 551 17.95 -14.98 -31.11
CA GLN A 551 18.89 -16.11 -31.20
C GLN A 551 18.16 -17.45 -31.24
N ALA A 552 17.13 -17.63 -30.41
CA ALA A 552 16.30 -18.84 -30.40
C ALA A 552 15.56 -19.07 -31.74
N THR A 553 15.03 -18.00 -32.33
CA THR A 553 14.37 -18.05 -33.64
C THR A 553 15.36 -18.43 -34.74
N GLU A 554 16.55 -17.83 -34.73
CA GLU A 554 17.63 -18.11 -35.70
C GLU A 554 18.16 -19.54 -35.57
N ALA A 555 18.39 -20.03 -34.35
CA ALA A 555 18.90 -21.37 -34.10
C ALA A 555 17.90 -22.48 -34.46
N SER A 556 16.60 -22.24 -34.25
CA SER A 556 15.54 -23.21 -34.56
C SER A 556 15.03 -23.13 -36.00
N GLY A 557 15.23 -22.00 -36.68
CA GLY A 557 14.59 -21.71 -37.96
C GLY A 557 13.07 -21.57 -37.88
N MET A 558 12.51 -21.37 -36.68
CA MET A 558 11.06 -21.31 -36.44
C MET A 558 10.68 -20.04 -35.65
N PRO A 559 9.66 -19.27 -36.09
CA PRO A 559 9.19 -18.11 -35.35
C PRO A 559 8.54 -18.52 -34.03
N ILE A 560 8.69 -17.67 -33.00
CA ILE A 560 8.09 -17.87 -31.68
C ILE A 560 6.66 -17.32 -31.69
N GLY A 561 5.66 -18.18 -31.43
CA GLY A 561 4.25 -17.80 -31.35
C GLY A 561 3.71 -17.66 -29.92
N THR A 562 4.27 -18.42 -28.97
CA THR A 562 3.86 -18.40 -27.55
C THR A 562 5.04 -18.01 -26.68
N MET A 563 4.80 -17.15 -25.68
CA MET A 563 5.85 -16.67 -24.79
C MET A 563 5.39 -16.65 -23.34
N ALA A 564 6.31 -16.97 -22.44
CA ALA A 564 6.18 -16.77 -21.01
C ALA A 564 7.44 -16.13 -20.45
N LEU A 565 7.31 -15.06 -19.67
CA LEU A 565 8.38 -14.41 -18.93
C LEU A 565 8.17 -14.68 -17.44
N VAL A 566 9.20 -15.03 -16.70
CA VAL A 566 9.12 -15.36 -15.27
C VAL A 566 10.36 -14.89 -14.52
N ARG A 567 10.18 -14.48 -13.27
CA ARG A 567 11.30 -14.19 -12.37
C ARG A 567 12.01 -15.48 -11.87
N PRO A 568 13.33 -15.46 -11.63
CA PRO A 568 14.10 -16.60 -11.15
C PRO A 568 13.87 -16.94 -9.67
N ASP A 569 12.94 -16.27 -8.98
CA ASP A 569 12.58 -16.53 -7.59
C ASP A 569 11.08 -16.83 -7.39
N VAL A 570 10.34 -17.11 -8.46
CA VAL A 570 8.88 -17.39 -8.42
C VAL A 570 8.61 -18.82 -8.86
N LEU A 571 8.01 -19.60 -7.96
CA LEU A 571 7.54 -20.96 -8.22
C LEU A 571 6.01 -20.98 -8.31
N PHE A 572 5.47 -21.76 -9.25
CA PHE A 572 4.03 -21.91 -9.44
C PHE A 572 3.54 -23.21 -8.82
N GLU A 573 2.67 -23.11 -7.83
CA GLU A 573 2.17 -24.26 -7.07
C GLU A 573 0.94 -24.85 -7.78
N HIS A 574 1.01 -26.13 -8.15
CA HIS A 574 -0.08 -26.88 -8.76
C HIS A 574 -0.73 -26.21 -9.99
N SER A 575 0.00 -25.32 -10.66
CA SER A 575 -0.48 -24.46 -11.75
C SER A 575 0.47 -24.54 -12.93
N SER A 576 -0.05 -24.41 -14.16
CA SER A 576 0.73 -24.47 -15.39
C SER A 576 0.83 -23.11 -16.06
N LEU A 577 2.02 -22.51 -16.05
CA LEU A 577 2.29 -21.24 -16.73
C LEU A 577 2.18 -21.42 -18.26
N ILE A 578 2.61 -22.57 -18.78
CA ILE A 578 2.59 -22.84 -20.22
C ILE A 578 1.17 -23.06 -20.73
N ASN A 579 0.31 -23.77 -19.99
CA ASN A 579 -1.09 -23.87 -20.35
C ASN A 579 -1.78 -22.49 -20.31
N LEU A 580 -1.49 -21.68 -19.29
CA LEU A 580 -2.03 -20.32 -19.22
C LEU A 580 -1.56 -19.47 -20.41
N ALA A 581 -0.28 -19.56 -20.80
CA ALA A 581 0.26 -18.87 -21.96
C ALA A 581 -0.47 -19.30 -23.26
N ARG A 582 -0.68 -20.61 -23.43
CA ARG A 582 -1.39 -21.18 -24.59
C ARG A 582 -2.84 -20.74 -24.65
N GLU A 583 -3.58 -20.83 -23.54
CA GLU A 583 -4.98 -20.42 -23.45
C GLU A 583 -5.14 -18.93 -23.71
N THR A 584 -4.27 -18.11 -23.12
CA THR A 584 -4.27 -16.66 -23.32
C THR A 584 -3.93 -16.30 -24.77
N ALA A 585 -2.97 -16.98 -25.39
CA ALA A 585 -2.63 -16.77 -26.80
C ALA A 585 -3.79 -17.12 -27.76
N ALA A 586 -4.70 -18.01 -27.35
CA ALA A 586 -5.88 -18.38 -28.12
C ALA A 586 -7.06 -17.39 -27.98
N LEU A 587 -7.01 -16.45 -27.01
CA LEU A 587 -8.00 -15.40 -26.88
C LEU A 587 -7.86 -14.40 -28.04
N THR A 588 -8.91 -14.28 -28.85
CA THR A 588 -8.85 -13.57 -30.15
C THR A 588 -9.86 -12.44 -30.29
N LEU A 589 -10.58 -12.07 -29.23
CA LEU A 589 -11.79 -11.25 -29.37
C LEU A 589 -11.54 -9.87 -29.99
N GLU A 590 -10.40 -9.20 -29.74
CA GLU A 590 -10.10 -7.88 -30.37
C GLU A 590 -8.62 -7.53 -30.59
N GLY A 591 -7.65 -8.30 -30.07
CA GLY A 591 -6.23 -7.95 -30.18
C GLY A 591 -5.29 -8.94 -29.48
N PRO A 592 -3.96 -8.74 -29.57
CA PRO A 592 -3.00 -9.60 -28.89
C PRO A 592 -3.20 -9.51 -27.37
N ALA A 593 -3.23 -10.67 -26.71
CA ALA A 593 -3.45 -10.77 -25.26
C ALA A 593 -2.23 -11.34 -24.53
N ALA A 594 -1.99 -10.79 -23.34
CA ALA A 594 -1.06 -11.27 -22.34
C ALA A 594 -1.74 -11.31 -20.97
N VAL A 595 -1.18 -12.09 -20.05
CA VAL A 595 -1.62 -12.23 -18.67
C VAL A 595 -0.46 -12.07 -17.71
N CYS A 596 -0.71 -11.42 -16.58
CA CYS A 596 0.23 -11.22 -15.49
C CYS A 596 -0.40 -11.64 -14.15
N ASP A 597 0.40 -11.59 -13.08
CA ASP A 597 -0.11 -11.87 -11.75
C ASP A 597 -1.03 -10.77 -11.21
N PHE A 598 -1.96 -11.20 -10.35
CA PHE A 598 -2.76 -10.29 -9.55
C PHE A 598 -1.98 -9.80 -8.33
N ASP A 599 -1.60 -8.52 -8.33
CA ASP A 599 -1.00 -7.84 -7.17
C ASP A 599 -1.95 -6.74 -6.64
N PRO A 600 -2.70 -6.99 -5.56
CA PRO A 600 -3.67 -6.04 -5.03
C PRO A 600 -3.08 -4.64 -4.73
N GLN A 601 -1.81 -4.56 -4.33
CA GLN A 601 -1.15 -3.29 -4.05
C GLN A 601 -0.80 -2.56 -5.36
N ALA A 602 -0.33 -3.28 -6.38
CA ALA A 602 -0.09 -2.69 -7.69
C ALA A 602 -1.40 -2.19 -8.32
N TYR A 603 -2.45 -3.00 -8.27
CA TYR A 603 -3.78 -2.64 -8.78
C TYR A 603 -4.37 -1.42 -8.06
N TRP A 604 -4.12 -1.27 -6.76
CA TRP A 604 -4.50 -0.07 -6.00
C TRP A 604 -3.91 1.22 -6.59
N ILE A 605 -2.66 1.17 -7.03
CA ILE A 605 -1.91 2.31 -7.55
C ILE A 605 -1.91 2.38 -9.09
N GLU A 606 -2.90 1.78 -9.76
CA GLU A 606 -3.05 1.77 -11.23
C GLU A 606 -2.03 0.91 -11.99
N GLY A 607 -1.31 0.05 -11.29
CA GLY A 607 -0.36 -0.91 -11.86
C GLY A 607 -0.91 -2.33 -11.91
N VAL A 608 0.00 -3.26 -12.16
CA VAL A 608 -0.26 -4.69 -12.25
C VAL A 608 0.94 -5.44 -11.66
N GLY A 609 0.77 -6.75 -11.41
CA GLY A 609 1.91 -7.59 -11.08
C GLY A 609 2.94 -7.67 -12.21
N ASP A 610 4.21 -7.77 -11.84
CA ASP A 610 5.36 -7.87 -12.76
C ASP A 610 6.17 -9.15 -12.54
N ARG A 611 5.55 -10.18 -11.92
CA ARG A 611 6.23 -11.42 -11.54
C ARG A 611 6.34 -12.39 -12.71
N TYR A 612 5.34 -12.37 -13.59
CA TYR A 612 5.34 -13.07 -14.86
C TYR A 612 4.49 -12.35 -15.91
N PHE A 613 4.77 -12.66 -17.18
CA PHE A 613 3.92 -12.29 -18.31
C PHE A 613 3.77 -13.50 -19.23
N ALA A 614 2.57 -13.90 -19.59
CA ALA A 614 2.34 -15.07 -20.43
C ALA A 614 1.29 -14.79 -21.53
N GLY A 615 1.39 -15.44 -22.68
CA GLY A 615 0.40 -15.29 -23.75
C GLY A 615 1.00 -15.40 -25.14
N SER A 616 0.41 -14.67 -26.10
CA SER A 616 0.96 -14.59 -27.45
C SER A 616 2.32 -13.88 -27.43
N ALA A 617 3.28 -14.37 -28.21
CA ALA A 617 4.62 -13.79 -28.26
C ALA A 617 4.58 -12.30 -28.64
N ARG A 618 3.69 -11.92 -29.58
CA ARG A 618 3.48 -10.53 -29.98
C ARG A 618 3.02 -9.63 -28.83
N ALA A 619 2.13 -10.12 -27.97
CA ALA A 619 1.65 -9.38 -26.81
C ALA A 619 2.77 -9.22 -25.77
N VAL A 620 3.35 -10.35 -25.34
CA VAL A 620 4.35 -10.40 -24.28
C VAL A 620 5.62 -9.63 -24.65
N ALA A 621 6.02 -9.65 -25.92
CA ALA A 621 7.18 -8.91 -26.42
C ALA A 621 7.08 -7.39 -26.22
N ARG A 622 5.90 -6.83 -25.97
CA ARG A 622 5.78 -5.41 -25.59
C ARG A 622 6.51 -5.08 -24.30
N ALA A 623 6.67 -6.06 -23.40
CA ALA A 623 7.49 -5.89 -22.21
C ALA A 623 8.95 -5.57 -22.54
N PHE A 624 9.47 -6.00 -23.70
CA PHE A 624 10.85 -5.72 -24.11
C PHE A 624 11.07 -4.24 -24.46
N ASP A 625 10.00 -3.51 -24.81
CA ASP A 625 10.06 -2.09 -25.18
C ASP A 625 10.30 -1.19 -23.96
N ALA A 626 10.03 -1.68 -22.76
CA ALA A 626 9.98 -0.89 -21.54
C ALA A 626 11.26 -0.08 -21.26
N LYS A 627 12.45 -0.68 -21.46
CA LYS A 627 13.73 0.03 -21.27
C LYS A 627 13.82 1.28 -22.15
N ASP A 628 13.52 1.13 -23.43
CA ASP A 628 13.61 2.21 -24.41
C ASP A 628 12.52 3.26 -24.19
N LEU A 629 11.33 2.83 -23.74
CA LEU A 629 10.25 3.73 -23.35
C LEU A 629 10.63 4.58 -22.12
N ILE A 630 11.30 4.02 -21.11
CA ILE A 630 11.84 4.78 -19.97
C ILE A 630 12.84 5.83 -20.46
N LEU A 631 13.74 5.46 -21.37
CA LEU A 631 14.71 6.40 -21.95
C LEU A 631 14.01 7.50 -22.75
N GLN A 632 12.95 7.19 -23.50
CA GLN A 632 12.14 8.21 -24.18
C GLN A 632 11.52 9.20 -23.19
N ILE A 633 10.96 8.71 -22.07
CA ILE A 633 10.40 9.55 -21.01
C ILE A 633 11.47 10.48 -20.43
N ILE A 634 12.67 9.96 -20.15
CA ILE A 634 13.76 10.76 -19.57
C ILE A 634 14.27 11.82 -20.55
N ARG A 635 14.39 11.48 -21.84
CA ARG A 635 15.06 12.30 -22.84
C ARG A 635 14.14 13.35 -23.48
N ASP A 636 12.83 13.13 -23.47
CA ASP A 636 11.85 14.08 -23.99
C ASP A 636 11.22 14.91 -22.86
N PRO A 637 11.36 16.25 -22.85
CA PRO A 637 10.84 17.10 -21.76
C PRO A 637 9.32 17.01 -21.55
N ILE A 638 8.55 16.78 -22.62
CA ILE A 638 7.09 16.68 -22.52
C ILE A 638 6.71 15.32 -21.94
N LEU A 639 7.31 14.23 -22.44
CA LEU A 639 7.08 12.90 -21.87
C LEU A 639 7.56 12.83 -20.43
N SER A 640 8.69 13.44 -20.11
CA SER A 640 9.18 13.60 -18.73
C SER A 640 8.12 14.22 -17.85
N THR A 641 7.56 15.36 -18.26
CA THR A 641 6.54 16.07 -17.47
C THR A 641 5.28 15.21 -17.25
N LEU A 642 4.88 14.45 -18.26
CA LEU A 642 3.69 13.60 -18.22
C LEU A 642 3.91 12.27 -17.48
N TYR A 643 4.92 11.51 -17.88
CA TYR A 643 5.12 10.12 -17.50
C TYR A 643 6.20 9.89 -16.44
N GLN A 644 6.83 10.94 -15.89
CA GLN A 644 7.88 10.80 -14.87
C GLN A 644 7.49 9.87 -13.71
N ASP A 645 6.20 9.78 -13.39
CA ASP A 645 5.74 8.94 -12.28
C ASP A 645 5.50 7.46 -12.68
N ARG A 646 5.31 7.17 -13.96
CA ARG A 646 4.92 5.83 -14.43
C ARG A 646 5.98 4.74 -14.21
N PRO A 647 7.29 5.00 -14.38
CA PRO A 647 8.33 4.01 -14.06
C PRO A 647 8.39 3.59 -12.59
N PHE A 648 7.66 4.25 -11.68
CA PHE A 648 7.58 3.88 -10.27
C PHE A 648 6.50 2.84 -9.97
N TRP A 649 6.78 2.02 -8.96
CA TRP A 649 5.78 1.22 -8.23
C TRP A 649 4.82 0.42 -9.13
N HIS A 650 5.35 -0.41 -10.04
CA HIS A 650 4.57 -1.38 -10.83
C HIS A 650 3.56 -0.80 -11.85
N ARG A 651 3.45 0.53 -11.98
CA ARG A 651 2.52 1.18 -12.91
C ARG A 651 2.90 1.02 -14.38
N PHE A 652 4.20 0.91 -14.62
CA PHE A 652 4.74 1.00 -15.97
C PHE A 652 4.28 -0.12 -16.89
N ALA A 653 4.16 -1.35 -16.38
CA ALA A 653 3.68 -2.48 -17.18
C ALA A 653 2.30 -2.17 -17.79
N GLN A 654 1.34 -1.68 -16.99
CA GLN A 654 0.02 -1.32 -17.49
C GLN A 654 0.10 -0.26 -18.60
N THR A 655 0.94 0.78 -18.45
CA THR A 655 1.17 1.79 -19.49
C THR A 655 1.74 1.17 -20.77
N VAL A 656 2.81 0.38 -20.66
CA VAL A 656 3.49 -0.28 -21.79
C VAL A 656 2.50 -1.12 -22.59
N PHE A 657 1.78 -2.03 -21.93
CA PHE A 657 0.85 -2.93 -22.61
C PHE A 657 -0.38 -2.18 -23.16
N TYR A 658 -0.94 -1.21 -22.42
CA TYR A 658 -2.14 -0.49 -22.82
C TYR A 658 -1.93 0.38 -24.06
N GLU A 659 -0.86 1.17 -24.10
CA GLU A 659 -0.52 1.99 -25.27
C GLU A 659 -0.03 1.16 -26.47
N SER A 660 0.31 -0.10 -26.23
CA SER A 660 0.71 -1.07 -27.26
C SER A 660 -0.44 -1.72 -28.03
N ASP A 661 -1.69 -1.33 -27.76
CA ASP A 661 -2.86 -2.03 -28.30
C ASP A 661 -2.87 -3.53 -27.88
N THR A 662 -2.27 -3.83 -26.73
CA THR A 662 -2.24 -5.17 -26.14
C THR A 662 -3.19 -5.21 -24.95
N PHE A 663 -3.91 -6.33 -24.82
CA PHE A 663 -4.72 -6.58 -23.64
C PHE A 663 -3.89 -7.30 -22.59
N LEU A 664 -3.74 -6.69 -21.41
CA LEU A 664 -3.09 -7.31 -20.26
C LEU A 664 -4.14 -7.68 -19.21
N GLN A 665 -4.24 -8.97 -18.92
CA GLN A 665 -5.16 -9.54 -17.92
C GLN A 665 -4.43 -9.84 -16.61
N SER A 666 -5.04 -9.53 -15.47
CA SER A 666 -4.67 -10.20 -14.21
C SER A 666 -5.23 -11.61 -14.18
N SER A 667 -4.43 -12.54 -13.68
CA SER A 667 -4.88 -13.86 -13.29
C SER A 667 -4.67 -14.11 -11.81
N THR A 668 -5.76 -14.53 -11.14
CA THR A 668 -5.74 -15.16 -9.82
C THR A 668 -5.67 -16.69 -9.92
N ALA A 669 -5.68 -17.24 -11.15
CA ALA A 669 -5.73 -18.69 -11.39
C ALA A 669 -4.41 -19.40 -11.07
N ILE A 670 -3.32 -18.65 -10.89
CA ILE A 670 -2.00 -19.18 -10.58
C ILE A 670 -1.65 -18.85 -9.13
N HIS A 671 -1.46 -19.91 -8.34
CA HIS A 671 -0.86 -19.79 -7.01
C HIS A 671 0.67 -19.77 -7.14
N MET A 672 1.30 -18.80 -6.48
CA MET A 672 2.75 -18.59 -6.54
C MET A 672 3.37 -18.56 -5.16
N GLN A 673 4.56 -19.12 -5.08
CA GLN A 673 5.45 -19.01 -3.92
C GLN A 673 6.73 -18.29 -4.33
N PHE A 674 7.17 -17.35 -3.49
CA PHE A 674 8.51 -16.80 -3.61
C PHE A 674 9.53 -17.77 -3.00
N LEU A 675 10.45 -18.24 -3.83
CA LEU A 675 11.60 -19.01 -3.36
C LEU A 675 12.64 -18.03 -2.79
N ARG A 676 12.67 -17.95 -1.47
CA ARG A 676 13.68 -17.19 -0.72
C ARG A 676 14.82 -18.14 -0.36
N GLN A 677 16.03 -17.60 -0.28
CA GLN A 677 17.19 -18.37 0.16
C GLN A 677 16.95 -18.87 1.59
N ASN A 678 17.00 -20.18 1.77
CA ASN A 678 16.92 -20.81 3.08
C ASN A 678 18.33 -21.04 3.63
N ILE A 679 18.60 -20.47 4.81
CA ILE A 679 19.79 -20.79 5.59
C ILE A 679 19.51 -22.13 6.26
N GLN A 680 20.26 -23.14 5.85
CA GLN A 680 20.09 -24.50 6.34
C GLN A 680 20.55 -24.60 7.81
N LEU A 681 19.92 -25.51 8.57
CA LEU A 681 20.22 -25.66 10.00
C LEU A 681 21.69 -26.05 10.22
N GLU A 682 22.24 -26.89 9.33
CA GLU A 682 23.62 -27.37 9.33
C GLU A 682 24.63 -26.21 9.32
N VAL A 683 24.32 -25.10 8.64
CA VAL A 683 25.17 -23.90 8.61
C VAL A 683 25.18 -23.19 9.96
N LEU A 684 24.12 -23.34 10.75
CA LEU A 684 23.90 -22.62 12.00
C LEU A 684 24.14 -23.48 13.24
N GLN A 685 24.26 -24.81 13.10
CA GLN A 685 24.36 -25.77 14.20
C GLN A 685 25.52 -25.49 15.15
N ASP A 686 26.71 -25.21 14.62
CA ASP A 686 27.89 -24.98 15.46
C ASP A 686 27.78 -23.67 16.24
N SER A 687 27.19 -22.63 15.64
CA SER A 687 26.91 -21.38 16.33
C SER A 687 25.83 -21.53 17.40
N LEU A 688 24.77 -22.29 17.11
CA LEU A 688 23.73 -22.62 18.08
C LEU A 688 24.28 -23.38 19.28
N LYS A 689 25.22 -24.32 19.05
CA LYS A 689 25.92 -25.04 20.13
C LYS A 689 26.78 -24.11 20.99
N LYS A 690 27.53 -23.19 20.39
CA LYS A 690 28.33 -22.19 21.13
C LYS A 690 27.47 -21.27 21.97
N ASP A 691 26.34 -20.81 21.43
CA ASP A 691 25.39 -20.01 22.20
C ASP A 691 24.77 -20.85 23.32
N TYR A 692 24.39 -22.11 23.05
CA TYR A 692 23.88 -23.03 24.09
C TYR A 692 24.83 -23.18 25.27
N GLU A 693 26.14 -23.28 25.04
CA GLU A 693 27.15 -23.41 26.10
C GLU A 693 27.28 -22.15 26.97
N THR A 694 27.01 -20.96 26.39
CA THR A 694 27.25 -19.66 27.03
C THR A 694 26.01 -19.02 27.65
N ILE A 695 24.80 -19.41 27.24
CA ILE A 695 23.54 -18.89 27.76
C ILE A 695 23.31 -19.29 29.23
N THR A 696 22.79 -18.37 30.04
CA THR A 696 22.37 -18.65 31.43
C THR A 696 20.87 -18.87 31.58
N ASP A 697 20.06 -18.38 30.62
CA ASP A 697 18.61 -18.57 30.57
C ASP A 697 18.24 -20.04 30.28
N THR A 698 17.68 -20.70 31.30
CA THR A 698 17.33 -22.13 31.24
C THR A 698 16.21 -22.42 30.25
N ASN A 699 15.24 -21.50 30.08
CA ASN A 699 14.14 -21.68 29.13
C ASN A 699 14.66 -21.60 27.68
N LEU A 700 15.57 -20.66 27.40
CA LEU A 700 16.20 -20.55 26.09
C LEU A 700 17.10 -21.75 25.79
N LYS A 701 17.83 -22.24 26.80
CA LYS A 701 18.61 -23.48 26.72
C LYS A 701 17.75 -24.68 26.38
N ASP A 702 16.60 -24.86 27.01
CA ASP A 702 15.71 -26.00 26.74
C ASP A 702 15.16 -25.97 25.30
N VAL A 703 14.80 -24.77 24.80
CA VAL A 703 14.35 -24.61 23.41
C VAL A 703 15.47 -24.92 22.41
N ILE A 704 16.71 -24.52 22.70
CA ILE A 704 17.87 -24.83 21.86
C ILE A 704 18.25 -26.32 21.96
N ALA A 705 18.20 -26.92 23.14
CA ALA A 705 18.49 -28.34 23.35
C ALA A 705 17.54 -29.23 22.55
N GLN A 706 16.23 -28.92 22.56
CA GLN A 706 15.22 -29.58 21.72
C GLN A 706 15.49 -29.41 20.22
N SER A 707 16.22 -28.37 19.83
CA SER A 707 16.53 -28.05 18.44
C SER A 707 17.80 -28.74 17.93
N ILE A 708 18.75 -29.01 18.84
CA ILE A 708 20.02 -29.71 18.53
C ILE A 708 19.85 -31.24 18.60
N SER A 709 18.84 -31.74 19.33
CA SER A 709 18.63 -33.19 19.56
C SER A 709 17.71 -33.88 18.53
N VAL A 710 17.20 -33.16 17.52
CA VAL A 710 16.30 -33.68 16.46
C VAL A 710 17.03 -33.90 15.12
N SER A 711 18.36 -33.70 15.06
CA SER A 711 19.19 -33.99 13.89
C SER A 711 19.72 -35.42 13.86
#